data_AF-A0A3C0E8B7-F1
#
_entry.id   AF-A0A3C0E8B7-F1
#
_cell.length_a   1.000
_cell.length_b   1.000
_cell.length_c   1.000
_cell.angle_alpha   90.00
_cell.angle_beta   90.00
_cell.angle_gamma   90.00
#
_symmetry.space_group_name_H-M   'P 1'
#
loop_
_entity.id
_entity.type
_entity.pdbx_description
1 polymer ?
#
loop_
_entity_poly.entity_id
_entity_poly.type
_entity_poly.pdbx_seq_one_letter_code
_entity_poly.pdbx_strand_id
1 'polypeptide(L)'
;MSNEFTQQVSDIVVYGKEEANRLQNDHIEPEHLLLGILRDGECKAAEILKSFYLDLKGIKNELEIQLREKSIQENYSQDITFSEEASKILTLSKLEAKLMNNEKVDTPHILLAIMRDNQNNAYKILDKNDVTYEKIIDRLKQEEAPFDGLDFNDDEEEEGIGRRGNADKNNDGFGSSANRQTTQTEQKQAEGGTPYLDNYGIDLTKAAEGGKLDPVVGREKEIERIAQILSRRKKNNPILIGEPGVGKSAIAEGLALRIVEKRVSRALFGKRIVSLDMTAVVAGTKYRGQFEERIRAILTEVKKHPDVILFIDEIHTIVGAGSAAGSMDAANMLKPALARGEIQCIGATTLDEYRKNIEKDGALERRFQKVLVEPTSPEETLQILRNIKDKYEEHHNVTYTDEALEACVRLTDRYVTDRYFPDKAIDAMDEAGSRIHLTHISVPREIEEQERLIEEAQQHKNEAIRLQNFELAASFRDRENQYTEQLERLKNEWKEKLKDNRETVDAPQIEEVVSMISGVPVQRMAQAEGVRLKGMKQALLSKVIGQDKAVETLVRSIQRSRVGLKDPNKPIGTFLFLGPTGVGKTHLAKELAKNMFGTTDAIIRIDMSEYMEKFTVSRLVGAPPGYVGYEEGGQLTEKVRRHPYSIVLLDEIEKAHSDVFNMLLQVMDEGRLTDSLGRTVDFKNTIIIMTSNIGTRQLKEFGKGIGFTAQTGEYEKEHANSVIRKALNKSFAPEFINRLDEIVTFDQLDIASLEKIIDIELAGLYKRIEGCGYHLLLDQEAKRFVAEKGYDVQFGARPLKRSIQNHLEDGLAELIINEEPQTGDTLHVYMNAQGDGVEMKVEKV
;
A
#
# COMPACT_ATOMS: atom_id res chain seq x y z
N MET A 1 20.14 35.71 -12.22
CA MET A 1 20.33 34.25 -12.11
C MET A 1 19.20 33.70 -11.27
N SER A 2 18.71 32.49 -11.56
CA SER A 2 17.58 31.86 -10.87
C SER A 2 17.86 31.72 -9.37
N ASN A 3 16.80 31.59 -8.56
CA ASN A 3 16.83 31.43 -7.10
C ASN A 3 17.52 30.12 -6.61
N GLU A 4 18.22 29.42 -7.52
CA GLU A 4 18.76 28.07 -7.41
C GLU A 4 20.27 28.03 -7.14
N PHE A 5 21.00 29.15 -7.28
CA PHE A 5 22.45 29.24 -7.04
C PHE A 5 22.74 30.02 -5.76
N THR A 6 23.83 29.68 -5.05
CA THR A 6 24.30 30.48 -3.92
C THR A 6 24.94 31.79 -4.39
N GLN A 7 25.05 32.77 -3.49
CA GLN A 7 25.72 34.04 -3.79
C GLN A 7 27.19 33.81 -4.19
N GLN A 8 27.90 32.90 -3.50
CA GLN A 8 29.29 32.54 -3.80
C GLN A 8 29.46 31.96 -5.22
N VAL A 9 28.50 31.18 -5.70
CA VAL A 9 28.50 30.70 -7.10
C VAL A 9 28.32 31.87 -8.08
N SER A 10 27.46 32.82 -7.74
CA SER A 10 27.29 34.02 -8.56
C SER A 10 28.58 34.83 -8.66
N ASP A 11 29.31 34.93 -7.56
CA ASP A 11 30.60 35.64 -7.49
C ASP A 11 31.68 34.91 -8.31
N ILE A 12 31.76 33.57 -8.24
CA ILE A 12 32.67 32.75 -9.07
C ILE A 12 32.41 32.97 -10.57
N VAL A 13 31.14 33.05 -10.97
CA VAL A 13 30.75 33.31 -12.36
C VAL A 13 31.21 34.70 -12.80
N VAL A 14 31.07 35.71 -11.93
CA VAL A 14 31.56 37.07 -12.18
C VAL A 14 33.09 37.07 -12.30
N TYR A 15 33.80 36.40 -11.39
CA TYR A 15 35.25 36.27 -11.47
C TYR A 15 35.70 35.53 -12.74
N GLY A 16 34.99 34.47 -13.14
CA GLY A 16 35.24 33.79 -14.42
C GLY A 16 35.07 34.71 -15.62
N LYS A 17 34.06 35.60 -15.61
CA LYS A 17 33.86 36.62 -16.66
C LYS A 17 35.00 37.65 -16.67
N GLU A 18 35.49 38.06 -15.52
CA GLU A 18 36.63 38.98 -15.42
C GLU A 18 37.94 38.32 -15.88
N GLU A 19 38.16 37.04 -15.58
CA GLU A 19 39.33 36.29 -16.04
C GLU A 19 39.29 36.05 -17.56
N ALA A 20 38.11 35.78 -18.13
CA ALA A 20 37.93 35.68 -19.58
C ALA A 20 38.27 37.02 -20.27
N ASN A 21 37.79 38.15 -19.72
CA ASN A 21 38.16 39.48 -20.19
C ASN A 21 39.68 39.74 -20.09
N ARG A 22 40.29 39.38 -18.95
CA ARG A 22 41.73 39.59 -18.70
C ARG A 22 42.61 38.80 -19.67
N LEU A 23 42.19 37.58 -20.00
CA LEU A 23 42.90 36.68 -20.90
C LEU A 23 42.52 36.87 -22.38
N GLN A 24 41.61 37.81 -22.68
CA GLN A 24 41.12 38.13 -24.03
C GLN A 24 40.43 36.95 -24.72
N ASN A 25 39.58 36.23 -23.97
CA ASN A 25 38.74 35.16 -24.50
C ASN A 25 37.29 35.63 -24.65
N ASP A 26 36.67 35.32 -25.78
CA ASP A 26 35.32 35.78 -26.14
C ASP A 26 34.20 35.07 -25.35
N HIS A 27 34.51 33.93 -24.73
CA HIS A 27 33.56 33.11 -23.99
C HIS A 27 34.14 32.59 -22.67
N ILE A 28 33.28 32.41 -21.65
CA ILE A 28 33.62 31.74 -20.40
C ILE A 28 33.66 30.23 -20.64
N GLU A 29 34.88 29.68 -20.67
CA GLU A 29 35.14 28.23 -20.66
C GLU A 29 35.24 27.65 -19.21
N PRO A 30 35.16 26.32 -19.02
CA PRO A 30 35.33 25.66 -17.72
C PRO A 30 36.59 26.08 -16.92
N GLU A 31 37.68 26.36 -17.63
CA GLU A 31 38.95 26.83 -17.11
C GLU A 31 38.81 28.20 -16.45
N HIS A 32 37.95 29.07 -16.97
CA HIS A 32 37.66 30.37 -16.37
C HIS A 32 36.83 30.24 -15.08
N LEU A 33 35.92 29.26 -15.01
CA LEU A 33 35.20 28.96 -13.78
C LEU A 33 36.15 28.43 -12.69
N LEU A 34 37.10 27.57 -13.08
CA LEU A 34 38.15 27.10 -12.17
C LEU A 34 39.09 28.23 -11.74
N LEU A 35 39.47 29.14 -12.64
CA LEU A 35 40.22 30.36 -12.28
C LEU A 35 39.42 31.27 -11.34
N GLY A 36 38.10 31.36 -11.51
CA GLY A 36 37.20 32.07 -10.61
C GLY A 36 37.20 31.49 -9.20
N ILE A 37 37.15 30.16 -9.07
CA ILE A 37 37.30 29.43 -7.79
C ILE A 37 38.66 29.75 -7.15
N LEU A 38 39.74 29.66 -7.93
CA LEU A 38 41.10 29.93 -7.43
C LEU A 38 41.32 31.40 -7.05
N ARG A 39 40.60 32.33 -7.69
CA ARG A 39 40.70 33.77 -7.43
C ARG A 39 39.97 34.18 -6.16
N ASP A 40 38.77 33.66 -5.94
CA ASP A 40 38.02 33.90 -4.71
C ASP A 40 38.81 33.40 -3.49
N GLY A 41 39.38 32.20 -3.59
CA GLY A 41 40.34 31.66 -2.63
C GLY A 41 39.77 31.30 -1.25
N GLU A 42 38.62 31.85 -0.88
CA GLU A 42 37.89 31.62 0.38
C GLU A 42 36.63 30.77 0.19
N CYS A 43 36.20 30.50 -1.05
CA CYS A 43 35.12 29.55 -1.30
C CYS A 43 35.51 28.11 -0.90
N LYS A 44 34.51 27.33 -0.49
CA LYS A 44 34.67 25.91 -0.11
C LYS A 44 35.37 25.08 -1.19
N ALA A 45 35.11 25.37 -2.47
CA ALA A 45 35.78 24.68 -3.57
C ALA A 45 37.30 24.96 -3.60
N ALA A 46 37.72 26.19 -3.27
CA ALA A 46 39.14 26.53 -3.15
C ALA A 46 39.78 25.92 -1.90
N GLU A 47 39.05 25.84 -0.77
CA GLU A 47 39.51 25.16 0.44
C GLU A 47 39.77 23.67 0.21
N ILE A 48 38.88 22.99 -0.51
CA ILE A 48 39.05 21.59 -0.90
C ILE A 48 40.32 21.43 -1.75
N LEU A 49 40.53 22.29 -2.76
CA LEU A 49 41.74 22.25 -3.59
C LEU A 49 43.02 22.52 -2.77
N LYS A 50 42.97 23.42 -1.78
CA LYS A 50 44.09 23.66 -0.85
C LYS A 50 44.39 22.44 0.03
N SER A 51 43.36 21.69 0.44
CA SER A 51 43.50 20.52 1.31
C SER A 51 44.29 19.37 0.66
N PHE A 52 44.36 19.33 -0.67
CA PHE A 52 45.15 18.35 -1.41
C PHE A 52 46.64 18.74 -1.55
N TYR A 53 47.10 19.79 -0.86
CA TYR A 53 48.50 20.28 -0.89
C TYR A 53 49.03 20.57 -2.31
N LEU A 54 48.15 21.05 -3.19
CA LEU A 54 48.47 21.34 -4.60
C LEU A 54 49.27 22.64 -4.75
N ASP A 55 50.12 22.71 -5.79
CA ASP A 55 50.67 23.99 -6.25
C ASP A 55 49.60 24.75 -7.06
N LEU A 56 48.73 25.45 -6.35
CA LEU A 56 47.66 26.26 -6.96
C LEU A 56 48.20 27.37 -7.87
N LYS A 57 49.43 27.84 -7.65
CA LYS A 57 50.09 28.82 -8.53
C LYS A 57 50.53 28.15 -9.83
N GLY A 58 51.07 26.93 -9.75
CA GLY A 58 51.38 26.10 -10.92
C GLY A 58 50.15 25.80 -11.76
N ILE A 59 49.06 25.33 -11.14
CA ILE A 59 47.78 25.05 -11.81
C ILE A 59 47.22 26.31 -12.48
N LYS A 60 47.22 27.45 -11.77
CA LYS A 60 46.79 28.73 -12.33
C LYS A 60 47.61 29.12 -13.56
N ASN A 61 48.93 28.96 -13.52
CA ASN A 61 49.80 29.27 -14.66
C ASN A 61 49.55 28.34 -15.85
N GLU A 62 49.33 27.04 -15.63
CA GLU A 62 49.01 26.08 -16.70
C GLU A 62 47.67 26.42 -17.37
N LEU A 63 46.65 26.77 -16.58
CA LEU A 63 45.35 27.25 -17.07
C LEU A 63 45.51 28.54 -17.90
N GLU A 64 46.27 29.53 -17.41
CA GLU A 64 46.51 30.78 -18.13
C GLU A 64 47.27 30.57 -19.45
N ILE A 65 48.23 29.65 -19.50
CA ILE A 65 48.99 29.35 -20.73
C ILE A 65 48.06 28.73 -21.78
N GLN A 66 47.25 27.72 -21.40
CA GLN A 66 46.32 27.07 -22.33
C GLN A 66 45.26 28.04 -22.85
N LEU A 67 44.76 28.93 -21.99
CA LEU A 67 43.78 29.94 -22.37
C LEU A 67 44.37 31.04 -23.25
N ARG A 68 45.65 31.41 -23.09
CA ARG A 68 46.32 32.39 -23.96
C ARG A 68 46.67 31.82 -25.33
N GLU A 69 47.00 30.54 -25.42
CA GLU A 69 47.25 29.88 -26.72
C GLU A 69 46.00 29.85 -27.62
N LYS A 70 44.81 29.85 -27.01
CA LYS A 70 43.52 29.92 -27.72
C LYS A 70 43.09 31.35 -28.12
N SER A 71 43.73 32.38 -27.59
CA SER A 71 43.37 33.78 -27.89
C SER A 71 43.81 34.18 -29.31
N ILE A 72 42.90 34.03 -30.28
CA ILE A 72 43.06 34.58 -31.63
C ILE A 72 42.43 35.98 -31.62
N GLN A 73 43.22 36.96 -32.06
CA GLN A 73 42.89 38.39 -32.03
C GLN A 73 41.71 38.83 -32.91
N GLU A 74 41.23 40.04 -32.57
CA GLU A 74 40.45 41.02 -33.34
C GLU A 74 38.91 40.85 -33.38
N ASN A 75 38.24 40.90 -32.21
CA ASN A 75 37.01 41.70 -32.00
C ASN A 75 36.59 41.73 -30.53
N TYR A 76 36.74 42.87 -29.87
CA TYR A 76 36.26 43.09 -28.50
C TYR A 76 34.73 43.22 -28.51
N SER A 77 34.00 42.18 -28.09
CA SER A 77 32.57 42.30 -27.75
C SER A 77 32.43 42.52 -26.24
N GLN A 78 31.54 43.43 -25.81
CA GLN A 78 31.33 43.73 -24.38
C GLN A 78 30.53 42.62 -23.65
N ASP A 79 29.96 41.67 -24.39
CA ASP A 79 29.11 40.60 -23.85
C ASP A 79 29.77 39.22 -23.95
N ILE A 80 30.67 38.93 -23.00
CA ILE A 80 31.19 37.57 -22.81
C ILE A 80 30.03 36.65 -22.41
N THR A 81 29.81 35.62 -23.22
CA THR A 81 28.82 34.55 -23.00
C THR A 81 29.50 33.26 -22.53
N PHE A 82 28.75 32.29 -22.02
CA PHE A 82 29.31 30.98 -21.66
C PHE A 82 29.54 30.12 -22.91
N SER A 83 30.61 29.32 -22.93
CA SER A 83 30.76 28.26 -23.92
C SER A 83 29.72 27.14 -23.70
N GLU A 84 29.52 26.29 -24.71
CA GLU A 84 28.65 25.11 -24.57
C GLU A 84 29.14 24.19 -23.43
N GLU A 85 30.45 24.05 -23.27
CA GLU A 85 31.07 23.26 -22.20
C GLU A 85 30.82 23.86 -20.80
N ALA A 86 30.98 25.18 -20.65
CA ALA A 86 30.71 25.85 -19.38
C ALA A 86 29.22 25.83 -19.01
N SER A 87 28.34 25.97 -20.00
CA SER A 87 26.89 25.86 -19.81
C SER A 87 26.48 24.43 -19.39
N LYS A 88 27.12 23.42 -19.97
CA LYS A 88 26.96 22.02 -19.58
C LYS A 88 27.41 21.79 -18.14
N ILE A 89 28.54 22.35 -17.72
CA ILE A 89 29.03 22.25 -16.32
C ILE A 89 28.06 22.91 -15.33
N LEU A 90 27.51 24.08 -15.65
CA LEU A 90 26.49 24.72 -14.79
C LEU A 90 25.18 23.93 -14.72
N THR A 91 24.86 23.16 -15.76
CA THR A 91 23.70 22.26 -15.75
C THR A 91 23.98 21.00 -14.93
N LEU A 92 25.19 20.44 -15.08
CA LEU A 92 25.66 19.30 -14.30
C LEU A 92 25.78 19.65 -12.81
N SER A 93 26.19 20.86 -12.45
CA SER A 93 26.29 21.27 -11.04
C SER A 93 24.92 21.32 -10.35
N LYS A 94 23.83 21.57 -11.09
CA LYS A 94 22.46 21.39 -10.57
C LYS A 94 22.13 19.94 -10.27
N LEU A 95 22.60 19.01 -11.12
CA LEU A 95 22.44 17.57 -10.86
C LEU A 95 23.29 17.14 -9.66
N GLU A 96 24.51 17.66 -9.51
CA GLU A 96 25.34 17.38 -8.33
C GLU A 96 24.72 17.91 -7.03
N ALA A 97 24.16 19.12 -7.05
CA ALA A 97 23.43 19.66 -5.90
C ALA A 97 22.25 18.77 -5.51
N LYS A 98 21.47 18.30 -6.49
CA LYS A 98 20.37 17.34 -6.24
C LYS A 98 20.87 15.98 -5.72
N LEU A 99 21.98 15.46 -6.26
CA LEU A 99 22.58 14.20 -5.80
C LEU A 99 23.10 14.30 -4.35
N MET A 100 23.50 15.49 -3.93
CA MET A 100 23.92 15.79 -2.56
C MET A 100 22.78 16.33 -1.67
N ASN A 101 21.52 16.27 -2.13
CA ASN A 101 20.33 16.78 -1.43
C ASN A 101 20.41 18.28 -1.03
N ASN A 102 21.21 19.08 -1.73
CA ASN A 102 21.29 20.52 -1.53
C ASN A 102 20.25 21.24 -2.41
N GLU A 103 19.37 22.03 -1.79
CA GLU A 103 18.34 22.83 -2.51
C GLU A 103 18.94 23.90 -3.42
N LYS A 104 20.16 24.37 -3.11
CA LYS A 104 20.89 25.38 -3.88
C LYS A 104 22.24 24.86 -4.34
N VAL A 105 22.64 25.24 -5.55
CA VAL A 105 23.94 24.94 -6.11
C VAL A 105 24.99 25.82 -5.46
N ASP A 106 25.86 25.19 -4.68
CA ASP A 106 27.04 25.80 -4.03
C ASP A 106 28.35 25.52 -4.79
N THR A 107 29.44 26.19 -4.42
CA THR A 107 30.73 26.16 -5.12
C THR A 107 31.33 24.76 -5.33
N PRO A 108 31.24 23.79 -4.37
CA PRO A 108 31.82 22.47 -4.58
C PRO A 108 31.11 21.65 -5.66
N HIS A 109 29.81 21.90 -5.89
CA HIS A 109 29.06 21.24 -6.96
C HIS A 109 29.55 21.65 -8.35
N ILE A 110 30.07 22.87 -8.50
CA ILE A 110 30.73 23.31 -9.74
C ILE A 110 32.04 22.55 -9.93
N LEU A 111 32.84 22.41 -8.87
CA LEU A 111 34.09 21.66 -8.92
C LEU A 111 33.85 20.17 -9.27
N LEU A 112 32.83 19.55 -8.67
CA LEU A 112 32.40 18.19 -9.00
C LEU A 112 31.92 18.07 -10.45
N ALA A 113 31.14 19.04 -10.92
CA ALA A 113 30.67 19.07 -12.30
C ALA A 113 31.81 19.23 -13.32
N ILE A 114 32.84 20.04 -13.01
CA ILE A 114 34.08 20.10 -13.80
C ILE A 114 34.72 18.73 -13.85
N MET A 115 34.81 18.03 -12.72
CA MET A 115 35.48 16.73 -12.65
C MET A 115 34.70 15.58 -13.29
N ARG A 116 33.40 15.76 -13.53
CA ARG A 116 32.53 14.75 -14.14
C ARG A 116 32.59 14.77 -15.67
N ASP A 117 32.98 15.88 -16.28
CA ASP A 117 33.13 16.00 -17.72
C ASP A 117 34.60 15.78 -18.14
N ASN A 118 34.92 14.53 -18.51
CA ASN A 118 36.29 14.12 -18.84
C ASN A 118 36.89 14.76 -20.12
N GLN A 119 36.09 15.50 -20.87
CA GLN A 119 36.53 16.17 -22.11
C GLN A 119 37.12 17.57 -21.85
N ASN A 120 36.76 18.22 -20.74
CA ASN A 120 37.19 19.60 -20.48
C ASN A 120 38.67 19.65 -20.05
N ASN A 121 39.38 20.77 -20.32
CA ASN A 121 40.81 20.84 -19.98
C ASN A 121 41.05 21.13 -18.49
N ALA A 122 40.08 21.74 -17.80
CA ALA A 122 40.11 21.91 -16.35
C ALA A 122 40.24 20.56 -15.61
N TYR A 123 39.49 19.54 -16.05
CA TYR A 123 39.58 18.15 -15.61
C TYR A 123 40.96 17.59 -15.88
N LYS A 124 41.48 17.72 -17.10
CA LYS A 124 42.80 17.18 -17.46
C LYS A 124 43.91 17.77 -16.58
N ILE A 125 43.83 19.05 -16.23
CA ILE A 125 44.82 19.70 -15.36
C ILE A 125 44.64 19.22 -13.92
N LEU A 126 43.42 19.11 -13.41
CA LEU A 126 43.16 18.60 -12.05
C LEU A 126 43.56 17.12 -11.91
N ASP A 127 43.24 16.28 -12.89
CA ASP A 127 43.59 14.84 -12.93
C ASP A 127 45.10 14.61 -12.99
N LYS A 128 45.83 15.42 -13.79
CA LYS A 128 47.31 15.41 -13.80
C LYS A 128 47.92 15.75 -12.44
N ASN A 129 47.23 16.59 -11.66
CA ASN A 129 47.63 16.98 -10.31
C ASN A 129 47.03 16.06 -9.23
N ASP A 130 46.63 14.85 -9.62
CA ASP A 130 46.15 13.79 -8.73
C ASP A 130 44.83 14.16 -8.00
N VAL A 131 44.07 15.13 -8.52
CA VAL A 131 42.74 15.48 -8.03
C VAL A 131 41.72 14.68 -8.80
N THR A 132 41.04 13.74 -8.14
CA THR A 132 39.99 12.92 -8.74
C THR A 132 38.63 13.26 -8.14
N TYR A 133 37.57 12.92 -8.89
CA TYR A 133 36.18 13.11 -8.46
C TYR A 133 35.91 12.45 -7.09
N GLU A 134 36.43 11.23 -6.87
CA GLU A 134 36.28 10.49 -5.61
C GLU A 134 36.96 11.21 -4.44
N LYS A 135 38.18 11.72 -4.63
CA LYS A 135 38.92 12.46 -3.58
C LYS A 135 38.16 13.72 -3.14
N ILE A 136 37.54 14.44 -4.08
CA ILE A 136 36.73 15.65 -3.76
C ILE A 136 35.49 15.27 -2.96
N ILE A 137 34.79 14.19 -3.33
CA ILE A 137 33.62 13.70 -2.57
C ILE A 137 34.02 13.26 -1.17
N ASP A 138 35.11 12.51 -1.02
CA ASP A 138 35.58 12.05 0.28
C ASP A 138 35.95 13.24 1.18
N ARG A 139 36.52 14.30 0.61
CA ARG A 139 36.83 15.52 1.35
C ARG A 139 35.59 16.30 1.76
N LEU A 140 34.61 16.43 0.87
CA LEU A 140 33.32 17.05 1.18
C LEU A 140 32.60 16.32 2.30
N LYS A 141 32.64 14.98 2.30
CA LYS A 141 32.10 14.16 3.40
C LYS A 141 32.86 14.32 4.70
N GLN A 142 34.16 14.60 4.66
CA GLN A 142 34.98 14.87 5.84
C GLN A 142 34.72 16.26 6.44
N GLU A 143 34.35 17.25 5.64
CA GLU A 143 33.95 18.59 6.13
C GLU A 143 32.50 18.62 6.63
N GLU A 144 31.61 17.81 6.06
CA GLU A 144 30.25 17.60 6.60
C GLU A 144 30.25 16.71 7.86
N ALA A 145 31.34 16.00 8.15
CA ALA A 145 31.57 15.40 9.45
C ALA A 145 32.06 16.52 10.41
N PRO A 146 31.46 16.69 11.61
CA PRO A 146 31.97 17.66 12.57
C PRO A 146 33.40 17.24 12.96
N PHE A 147 34.40 18.01 12.53
CA PHE A 147 35.76 17.83 13.00
C PHE A 147 35.79 18.19 14.49
N ASP A 148 35.91 17.15 15.31
CA ASP A 148 36.27 17.18 16.71
C ASP A 148 37.57 17.99 16.85
N GLY A 149 37.45 19.24 17.29
CA GLY A 149 38.59 20.04 17.70
C GLY A 149 39.15 19.49 19.01
N LEU A 150 39.96 18.44 18.93
CA LEU A 150 40.89 18.09 20.00
C LEU A 150 42.23 18.77 19.71
N ASP A 151 42.42 19.86 20.45
CA ASP A 151 43.69 20.41 20.84
C ASP A 151 44.66 19.26 21.19
N PHE A 152 45.78 19.17 20.47
CA PHE A 152 46.87 18.27 20.82
C PHE A 152 47.56 18.83 22.07
N ASN A 153 47.02 18.48 23.22
CA ASN A 153 47.77 18.32 24.45
C ASN A 153 47.29 17.01 25.08
N ASP A 154 47.95 15.91 24.70
CA ASP A 154 48.37 14.96 25.71
C ASP A 154 49.71 14.39 25.28
N ASP A 155 50.66 14.67 26.16
CA ASP A 155 52.01 14.17 26.19
C ASP A 155 52.01 12.64 26.12
N GLU A 156 53.03 12.13 25.43
CA GLU A 156 53.42 10.74 25.42
C GLU A 156 53.60 10.21 26.86
N GLU A 157 53.10 9.00 27.11
CA GLU A 157 53.51 8.21 28.26
C GLU A 157 55.02 7.95 28.19
N GLU A 158 55.82 8.75 28.91
CA GLU A 158 57.16 8.34 29.35
C GLU A 158 57.18 8.08 30.86
N GLU A 159 57.60 6.86 31.19
CA GLU A 159 57.92 6.38 32.53
C GLU A 159 58.89 7.32 33.26
N GLY A 160 58.55 7.79 34.47
CA GLY A 160 59.48 8.64 35.21
C GLY A 160 59.08 9.06 36.63
N ILE A 161 59.38 8.18 37.58
CA ILE A 161 59.78 8.43 38.99
C ILE A 161 59.49 9.85 39.56
N GLY A 162 58.60 9.88 40.55
CA GLY A 162 58.26 11.09 41.29
C GLY A 162 59.43 11.78 42.01
N ARG A 163 59.39 13.12 42.00
CA ARG A 163 60.08 13.96 42.99
C ARG A 163 59.30 15.24 43.30
N ARG A 164 58.99 15.34 44.60
CA ARG A 164 58.61 16.50 45.43
C ARG A 164 58.91 17.90 44.86
N GLY A 165 57.98 18.83 45.10
CA GLY A 165 58.31 20.09 45.78
C GLY A 165 57.64 21.38 45.29
N ASN A 166 56.64 21.83 46.05
CA ASN A 166 56.39 23.21 46.52
C ASN A 166 56.22 24.42 45.56
N ALA A 167 55.09 25.12 45.80
CA ALA A 167 54.98 26.54 46.16
C ALA A 167 54.59 27.60 45.11
N ASP A 168 53.43 28.22 45.41
CA ASP A 168 53.11 29.65 45.47
C ASP A 168 53.06 30.56 44.22
N LYS A 169 51.84 31.09 44.04
CA LYS A 169 51.42 32.51 43.90
C LYS A 169 52.04 33.46 42.86
N ASN A 170 51.10 34.03 42.10
CA ASN A 170 50.93 35.44 41.69
C ASN A 170 52.09 36.14 40.97
N ASN A 171 51.83 36.63 39.75
CA ASN A 171 51.95 38.07 39.50
C ASN A 171 51.24 38.53 38.22
N ASP A 172 50.57 39.68 38.34
CA ASP A 172 50.06 40.53 37.27
C ASP A 172 51.19 41.24 36.50
N GLY A 173 50.91 41.67 35.25
CA GLY A 173 51.68 42.75 34.63
C GLY A 173 51.50 42.94 33.11
N PHE A 174 50.72 43.98 32.74
CA PHE A 174 50.92 44.97 31.66
C PHE A 174 51.35 44.50 30.25
N GLY A 175 50.78 44.91 29.11
CA GLY A 175 49.79 45.93 28.72
C GLY A 175 49.88 46.05 27.18
N SER A 176 48.80 46.34 26.44
CA SER A 176 48.64 47.59 25.66
C SER A 176 47.62 47.35 24.54
N SER A 177 46.66 48.27 24.43
CA SER A 177 45.56 48.28 23.47
C SER A 177 45.99 48.65 22.05
N ALA A 178 45.32 48.08 21.05
CA ALA A 178 45.03 48.76 19.79
C ALA A 178 43.62 48.38 19.31
N ASN A 179 42.83 49.41 19.11
CA ASN A 179 41.39 49.46 18.95
C ASN A 179 40.97 49.07 17.53
N ARG A 180 39.93 48.24 17.36
CA ARG A 180 39.03 48.30 16.20
C ARG A 180 37.68 47.69 16.54
N GLN A 181 36.70 48.60 16.61
CA GLN A 181 35.27 48.33 16.75
C GLN A 181 34.79 47.48 15.57
N THR A 182 34.21 46.32 15.89
CA THR A 182 33.28 45.62 15.01
C THR A 182 31.92 45.57 15.69
N THR A 183 30.95 46.17 15.00
CA THR A 183 29.51 46.05 15.20
C THR A 183 29.15 44.57 15.33
N GLN A 184 28.64 44.18 16.49
CA GLN A 184 28.00 42.88 16.69
C GLN A 184 26.80 42.78 15.75
N THR A 185 26.91 41.87 14.78
CA THR A 185 25.74 41.32 14.11
C THR A 185 25.49 40.00 14.83
N GLU A 186 24.42 39.94 15.61
CA GLU A 186 24.00 38.73 16.32
C GLU A 186 23.79 37.59 15.30
N GLN A 187 24.76 36.68 15.22
CA GLN A 187 24.54 35.38 14.62
C GLN A 187 23.62 34.60 15.56
N LYS A 188 22.40 34.32 15.08
CA LYS A 188 21.49 33.35 15.69
C LYS A 188 22.24 32.03 15.87
N GLN A 189 22.58 31.72 17.12
CA GLN A 189 22.96 30.37 17.53
C GLN A 189 21.81 29.42 17.18
N ALA A 190 22.12 28.29 16.53
CA ALA A 190 21.22 27.16 16.49
C ALA A 190 21.06 26.63 17.92
N GLU A 191 19.88 26.83 18.50
CA GLU A 191 19.52 26.29 19.81
C GLU A 191 19.32 24.77 19.70
N GLY A 192 20.34 23.99 20.09
CA GLY A 192 20.19 22.56 20.31
C GLY A 192 21.51 21.84 20.55
N GLY A 193 21.81 21.46 21.79
CA GLY A 193 22.97 20.63 22.14
C GLY A 193 22.84 19.16 21.71
N THR A 194 21.99 18.86 20.72
CA THR A 194 21.52 17.51 20.34
C THR A 194 21.61 17.21 18.83
N PRO A 195 22.82 17.24 18.22
CA PRO A 195 22.99 17.12 16.77
C PRO A 195 22.57 15.76 16.18
N TYR A 196 22.75 14.64 16.89
CA TYR A 196 22.35 13.33 16.36
C TYR A 196 20.84 13.12 16.48
N LEU A 197 20.22 13.54 17.58
CA LEU A 197 18.78 13.43 17.75
C LEU A 197 18.01 14.32 16.78
N ASP A 198 18.50 15.52 16.49
CA ASP A 198 17.84 16.44 15.56
C ASP A 198 17.97 15.97 14.09
N ASN A 199 19.01 15.19 13.75
CA ASN A 199 19.20 14.62 12.42
C ASN A 199 18.40 13.33 12.18
N TYR A 200 18.29 12.46 13.20
CA TYR A 200 17.68 11.14 13.07
C TYR A 200 16.31 11.04 13.77
N GLY A 201 15.82 12.13 14.35
CA GLY A 201 14.58 12.15 15.12
C GLY A 201 13.75 13.39 14.87
N ILE A 202 12.46 13.28 15.22
CA ILE A 202 11.47 14.35 15.12
C ILE A 202 11.09 14.77 16.54
N ASP A 203 11.31 16.03 16.88
CA ASP A 203 10.93 16.58 18.18
C ASP A 203 9.41 16.85 18.21
N LEU A 204 8.69 15.95 18.90
CA LEU A 204 7.24 16.03 19.06
C LEU A 204 6.84 17.21 19.96
N THR A 205 7.69 17.60 20.92
CA THR A 205 7.42 18.75 21.78
C THR A 205 7.48 20.05 20.97
N LYS A 206 8.47 20.21 20.09
CA LYS A 206 8.54 21.36 19.16
C LYS A 206 7.36 21.35 18.18
N ALA A 207 6.96 20.18 17.68
CA ALA A 207 5.79 20.06 16.81
C ALA A 207 4.48 20.46 17.52
N ALA A 208 4.35 20.12 18.81
CA ALA A 208 3.24 20.52 19.66
C ALA A 208 3.20 22.05 19.88
N GLU A 209 4.33 22.67 20.18
CA GLU A 209 4.44 24.13 20.32
C GLU A 209 4.09 24.88 19.03
N GLY A 210 4.44 24.31 17.88
CA GLY A 210 4.09 24.83 16.56
C GLY A 210 2.65 24.55 16.11
N GLY A 211 1.82 23.90 16.93
CA GLY A 211 0.43 23.57 16.59
C GLY A 211 0.27 22.56 15.45
N LYS A 212 1.32 21.78 15.15
CA LYS A 212 1.31 20.82 14.02
C LYS A 212 0.63 19.50 14.38
N LEU A 213 0.65 19.11 15.64
CA LEU A 213 0.08 17.84 16.11
C LEU A 213 -1.45 17.85 16.12
N ASP A 214 -2.05 16.66 16.03
CA ASP A 214 -3.49 16.48 16.13
C ASP A 214 -3.97 16.39 17.60
N PRO A 215 -5.16 16.92 17.92
CA PRO A 215 -5.73 16.75 19.24
C PRO A 215 -6.10 15.28 19.48
N VAL A 216 -5.61 14.72 20.59
CA VAL A 216 -5.85 13.33 20.94
C VAL A 216 -7.15 13.18 21.72
N VAL A 217 -8.06 12.31 21.25
CA VAL A 217 -9.37 12.05 21.86
C VAL A 217 -9.42 10.65 22.47
N GLY A 218 -10.08 10.49 23.61
CA GLY A 218 -10.39 9.18 24.20
C GLY A 218 -9.21 8.44 24.83
N ARG A 219 -7.98 8.93 24.70
CA ARG A 219 -6.75 8.28 25.21
C ARG A 219 -6.22 8.83 26.54
N GLU A 220 -7.08 9.44 27.34
CA GLU A 220 -6.66 10.16 28.54
C GLU A 220 -6.04 9.24 29.59
N LYS A 221 -6.60 8.04 29.74
CA LYS A 221 -6.16 7.01 30.71
C LYS A 221 -4.79 6.47 30.33
N GLU A 222 -4.55 6.20 29.06
CA GLU A 222 -3.27 5.71 28.54
C GLU A 222 -2.19 6.78 28.68
N ILE A 223 -2.48 8.04 28.31
CA ILE A 223 -1.54 9.15 28.46
C ILE A 223 -1.20 9.38 29.94
N GLU A 224 -2.20 9.38 30.83
CA GLU A 224 -1.98 9.51 32.28
C GLU A 224 -1.14 8.34 32.82
N ARG A 225 -1.41 7.11 32.35
CA ARG A 225 -0.64 5.93 32.74
C ARG A 225 0.82 6.03 32.29
N ILE A 226 1.09 6.52 31.09
CA ILE A 226 2.45 6.75 30.58
C ILE A 226 3.15 7.81 31.43
N ALA A 227 2.51 8.95 31.68
CA ALA A 227 3.05 10.00 32.53
C ALA A 227 3.37 9.51 33.95
N GLN A 228 2.49 8.64 34.51
CA GLN A 228 2.70 7.99 35.79
C GLN A 228 3.93 7.08 35.78
N ILE A 229 4.13 6.29 34.71
CA ILE A 229 5.27 5.38 34.57
C ILE A 229 6.57 6.17 34.41
N LEU A 230 6.59 7.19 33.54
CA LEU A 230 7.76 8.03 33.30
C LEU A 230 8.20 8.78 34.57
N SER A 231 7.27 9.11 35.46
CA SER A 231 7.57 9.78 36.74
C SER A 231 8.16 8.83 37.82
N ARG A 232 8.31 7.52 37.53
CA ARG A 232 8.85 6.55 38.51
C ARG A 232 10.38 6.61 38.57
N ARG A 233 10.93 6.24 39.73
CA ARG A 233 12.40 6.12 39.93
C ARG A 233 13.00 4.85 39.33
N LYS A 234 12.22 3.77 39.23
CA LYS A 234 12.62 2.47 38.65
C LYS A 234 11.48 1.96 37.76
N LYS A 235 11.80 1.24 36.68
CA LYS A 235 10.83 0.79 35.66
C LYS A 235 10.04 1.97 35.10
N ASN A 236 10.77 2.97 34.65
CA ASN A 236 10.26 4.24 34.14
C ASN A 236 10.14 4.29 32.62
N ASN A 237 10.15 3.12 31.96
CA ASN A 237 10.01 2.98 30.51
C ASN A 237 8.67 2.30 30.22
N PRO A 238 7.65 3.03 29.75
CA PRO A 238 6.40 2.41 29.29
C PRO A 238 6.60 1.73 27.94
N ILE A 239 5.85 0.64 27.72
CA ILE A 239 5.70 0.02 26.41
C ILE A 239 4.23 -0.08 26.04
N LEU A 240 3.87 0.55 24.92
CA LEU A 240 2.53 0.53 24.34
C LEU A 240 2.36 -0.73 23.50
N ILE A 241 1.40 -1.56 23.91
CA ILE A 241 1.11 -2.84 23.27
C ILE A 241 -0.33 -2.78 22.79
N GLY A 242 -0.52 -2.93 21.47
CA GLY A 242 -1.85 -2.95 20.84
C GLY A 242 -1.75 -3.40 19.40
N GLU A 243 -2.87 -3.54 18.71
CA GLU A 243 -2.88 -3.86 17.29
C GLU A 243 -2.32 -2.69 16.44
N PRO A 244 -1.88 -2.91 15.19
CA PRO A 244 -1.56 -1.81 14.27
C PRO A 244 -2.78 -0.90 14.05
N GLY A 245 -2.54 0.40 13.85
CA GLY A 245 -3.60 1.37 13.54
C GLY A 245 -4.44 1.89 14.72
N VAL A 246 -4.24 1.37 15.95
CA VAL A 246 -5.01 1.85 17.13
C VAL A 246 -4.58 3.24 17.65
N GLY A 247 -3.56 3.85 17.05
CA GLY A 247 -3.07 5.20 17.42
C GLY A 247 -2.02 5.22 18.53
N LYS A 248 -1.03 4.32 18.52
CA LYS A 248 0.05 4.31 19.54
C LYS A 248 0.92 5.55 19.48
N SER A 249 1.25 6.02 18.28
CA SER A 249 2.05 7.23 18.05
C SER A 249 1.28 8.48 18.46
N ALA A 250 -0.02 8.52 18.19
CA ALA A 250 -0.92 9.57 18.68
C ALA A 250 -0.91 9.69 20.22
N ILE A 251 -0.77 8.58 20.96
CA ILE A 251 -0.65 8.64 22.43
C ILE A 251 0.65 9.34 22.87
N ALA A 252 1.76 9.15 22.15
CA ALA A 252 3.02 9.84 22.42
C ALA A 252 2.93 11.34 22.08
N GLU A 253 2.28 11.68 20.97
CA GLU A 253 1.97 13.07 20.60
C GLU A 253 1.05 13.75 21.63
N GLY A 254 0.03 13.04 22.13
CA GLY A 254 -0.84 13.53 23.19
C GLY A 254 -0.11 13.80 24.50
N LEU A 255 0.93 13.02 24.81
CA LEU A 255 1.80 13.31 25.94
C LEU A 255 2.64 14.59 25.69
N ALA A 256 3.17 14.78 24.48
CA ALA A 256 3.92 15.99 24.12
C ALA A 256 3.06 17.25 24.26
N LEU A 257 1.81 17.22 23.76
CA LEU A 257 0.82 18.28 23.95
C LEU A 257 0.59 18.59 25.44
N ARG A 258 0.37 17.56 26.28
CA ARG A 258 0.16 17.78 27.73
C ARG A 258 1.39 18.34 28.45
N ILE A 259 2.60 18.02 27.99
CA ILE A 259 3.85 18.59 28.54
C ILE A 259 3.91 20.09 28.24
N VAL A 260 3.63 20.49 27.00
CA VAL A 260 3.60 21.91 26.57
C VAL A 260 2.51 22.68 27.30
N GLU A 261 1.32 22.11 27.44
CA GLU A 261 0.19 22.70 28.19
C GLU A 261 0.41 22.71 29.72
N LYS A 262 1.51 22.11 30.21
CA LYS A 262 1.81 21.95 31.65
C LYS A 262 0.73 21.18 32.44
N ARG A 263 0.01 20.26 31.77
CA ARG A 263 -1.01 19.37 32.35
C ARG A 263 -0.43 18.01 32.80
N VAL A 264 0.85 17.98 33.15
CA VAL A 264 1.57 16.78 33.62
C VAL A 264 2.20 17.02 35.00
N SER A 265 2.79 15.98 35.59
CA SER A 265 3.53 16.12 36.85
C SER A 265 4.72 17.08 36.68
N ARG A 266 5.12 17.76 37.75
CA ARG A 266 6.30 18.66 37.74
C ARG A 266 7.59 17.96 37.31
N ALA A 267 7.67 16.64 37.46
CA ALA A 267 8.84 15.86 37.02
C ALA A 267 8.98 15.81 35.49
N LEU A 268 7.89 16.02 34.76
CA LEU A 268 7.84 15.99 33.30
C LEU A 268 7.83 17.40 32.67
N PHE A 269 7.90 18.46 33.48
CA PHE A 269 7.99 19.83 32.96
C PHE A 269 9.33 20.07 32.26
N GLY A 270 9.26 20.68 31.08
CA GLY A 270 10.44 20.97 30.26
C GLY A 270 11.11 19.73 29.66
N LYS A 271 10.46 18.56 29.72
CA LYS A 271 10.94 17.36 29.01
C LYS A 271 10.66 17.47 27.53
N ARG A 272 11.59 17.02 26.70
CA ARG A 272 11.46 16.93 25.24
C ARG A 272 11.14 15.50 24.84
N ILE A 273 10.11 15.29 24.03
CA ILE A 273 9.82 13.97 23.44
C ILE A 273 10.36 13.96 22.01
N VAL A 274 11.30 13.06 21.74
CA VAL A 274 11.91 12.90 20.41
C VAL A 274 11.53 11.53 19.86
N SER A 275 10.84 11.50 18.72
CA SER A 275 10.55 10.29 17.97
C SER A 275 11.76 9.89 17.15
N LEU A 276 12.26 8.67 17.31
CA LEU A 276 13.39 8.16 16.56
C LEU A 276 12.93 7.50 15.27
N ASP A 277 13.41 7.96 14.12
CA ASP A 277 13.17 7.30 12.83
C ASP A 277 14.24 6.24 12.57
N MET A 278 13.88 4.98 12.80
CA MET A 278 14.77 3.86 12.56
C MET A 278 15.16 3.72 11.09
N THR A 279 14.31 4.10 10.14
CA THR A 279 14.62 4.03 8.71
C THR A 279 15.72 5.01 8.34
N ALA A 280 15.67 6.24 8.88
CA ALA A 280 16.71 7.25 8.70
C ALA A 280 18.06 6.82 9.32
N VAL A 281 18.03 6.15 10.48
CA VAL A 281 19.26 5.65 11.12
C VAL A 281 19.94 4.57 10.27
N VAL A 282 19.16 3.69 9.64
CA VAL A 282 19.63 2.61 8.76
C VAL A 282 20.10 3.17 7.41
N ALA A 283 19.41 4.20 6.89
CA ALA A 283 19.69 4.79 5.59
C ALA A 283 21.15 5.27 5.48
N GLY A 284 21.83 4.85 4.42
CA GLY A 284 23.23 5.20 4.19
C GLY A 284 24.26 4.41 5.02
N THR A 285 23.83 3.45 5.85
CA THR A 285 24.76 2.48 6.47
C THR A 285 25.02 1.32 5.50
N LYS A 286 26.28 1.10 5.13
CA LYS A 286 26.69 -0.05 4.29
C LYS A 286 27.04 -1.27 5.13
N TYR A 287 27.50 -1.04 6.35
CA TYR A 287 27.99 -2.05 7.27
C TYR A 287 27.26 -1.96 8.60
N ARG A 288 27.01 -3.11 9.22
CA ARG A 288 26.38 -3.21 10.55
C ARG A 288 27.09 -2.34 11.61
N GLY A 289 28.42 -2.25 11.57
CA GLY A 289 29.19 -1.43 12.51
C GLY A 289 28.84 0.06 12.46
N GLN A 290 28.54 0.60 11.28
CA GLN A 290 28.15 2.01 11.11
C GLN A 290 26.78 2.29 11.73
N PHE A 291 25.85 1.35 11.61
CA PHE A 291 24.55 1.43 12.28
C PHE A 291 24.71 1.41 13.80
N GLU A 292 25.52 0.48 14.33
CA GLU A 292 25.79 0.40 15.77
C GLU A 292 26.48 1.67 16.28
N GLU A 293 27.39 2.27 15.50
CA GLU A 293 28.05 3.54 15.84
C GLU A 293 27.05 4.70 15.92
N ARG A 294 26.13 4.83 14.95
CA ARG A 294 25.06 5.84 14.98
C ARG A 294 24.14 5.68 16.19
N ILE A 295 23.70 4.45 16.48
CA ILE A 295 22.92 4.17 17.69
C ILE A 295 23.73 4.52 18.94
N ARG A 296 25.03 4.22 18.98
CA ARG A 296 25.89 4.58 20.13
C ARG A 296 25.94 6.09 20.34
N ALA A 297 26.09 6.85 19.26
CA ALA A 297 26.11 8.31 19.31
C ALA A 297 24.79 8.86 19.87
N ILE A 298 23.65 8.39 19.36
CA ILE A 298 22.31 8.76 19.83
C ILE A 298 22.16 8.44 21.33
N LEU A 299 22.53 7.24 21.78
CA LEU A 299 22.41 6.86 23.19
C LEU A 299 23.34 7.68 24.10
N THR A 300 24.51 8.06 23.60
CA THR A 300 25.46 8.93 24.32
C THR A 300 24.91 10.33 24.48
N GLU A 301 24.23 10.84 23.46
CA GLU A 301 23.57 12.15 23.48
C GLU A 301 22.39 12.17 24.45
N VAL A 302 21.50 11.17 24.39
CA VAL A 302 20.38 11.03 25.33
C VAL A 302 20.88 10.90 26.77
N LYS A 303 22.03 10.26 26.99
CA LYS A 303 22.64 10.16 28.32
C LYS A 303 23.13 11.51 28.86
N LYS A 304 23.58 12.42 27.99
CA LYS A 304 24.01 13.78 28.37
C LYS A 304 22.81 14.70 28.65
N HIS A 305 21.65 14.43 28.04
CA HIS A 305 20.43 15.23 28.13
C HIS A 305 19.29 14.45 28.79
N PRO A 306 19.23 14.42 30.13
CA PRO A 306 18.22 13.67 30.88
C PRO A 306 16.81 14.23 30.72
N ASP A 307 16.65 15.41 30.14
CA ASP A 307 15.39 16.05 29.75
C ASP A 307 14.76 15.43 28.49
N VAL A 308 15.49 14.61 27.74
CA VAL A 308 15.00 13.94 26.55
C VAL A 308 14.32 12.60 26.91
N ILE A 309 13.13 12.39 26.34
CA ILE A 309 12.38 11.14 26.34
C ILE A 309 12.35 10.62 24.92
N LEU A 310 12.91 9.43 24.70
CA LEU A 310 12.96 8.82 23.38
C LEU A 310 11.68 8.05 23.09
N PHE A 311 10.96 8.40 22.04
CA PHE A 311 9.86 7.59 21.50
C PHE A 311 10.42 6.70 20.39
N ILE A 312 10.25 5.38 20.53
CA ILE A 312 10.68 4.39 19.55
C ILE A 312 9.42 3.66 19.09
N ASP A 313 8.97 3.99 17.89
CA ASP A 313 7.96 3.18 17.23
C ASP A 313 8.57 1.85 16.79
N GLU A 314 7.75 0.80 16.79
CA GLU A 314 8.19 -0.56 16.44
C GLU A 314 9.47 -1.00 17.16
N ILE A 315 9.54 -0.81 18.48
CA ILE A 315 10.76 -1.05 19.29
C ILE A 315 11.35 -2.45 19.14
N HIS A 316 10.55 -3.42 18.69
CA HIS A 316 10.98 -4.78 18.41
C HIS A 316 12.01 -4.86 17.24
N THR A 317 12.04 -3.89 16.34
CA THR A 317 13.02 -3.79 15.24
C THR A 317 14.46 -3.69 15.76
N ILE A 318 14.64 -3.00 16.89
CA ILE A 318 15.93 -2.83 17.56
C ILE A 318 16.28 -4.07 18.42
N VAL A 319 15.25 -4.80 18.85
CA VAL A 319 15.36 -5.94 19.80
C VAL A 319 15.49 -7.30 19.08
N GLY A 320 15.40 -7.32 17.74
CA GLY A 320 15.31 -8.51 16.90
C GLY A 320 16.31 -9.63 17.24
N ALA A 321 15.81 -10.61 18.00
CA ALA A 321 16.58 -11.70 18.59
C ALA A 321 17.03 -12.72 17.53
N GLY A 322 18.30 -12.64 17.12
CA GLY A 322 19.16 -13.78 16.77
C GLY A 322 18.72 -14.81 15.71
N SER A 323 17.62 -14.59 14.98
CA SER A 323 17.01 -15.63 14.12
C SER A 323 16.58 -15.07 12.77
N ALA A 324 17.54 -14.51 12.04
CA ALA A 324 17.58 -14.43 10.58
C ALA A 324 18.90 -13.77 10.19
N ALA A 325 19.57 -14.27 9.15
CA ALA A 325 20.73 -13.63 8.56
C ALA A 325 20.34 -12.24 8.03
N GLY A 326 20.52 -11.19 8.85
CA GLY A 326 20.13 -9.81 8.51
C GLY A 326 19.47 -9.00 9.63
N SER A 327 19.13 -9.56 10.79
CA SER A 327 18.51 -8.78 11.89
C SER A 327 19.51 -7.85 12.60
N MET A 328 19.12 -6.58 12.75
CA MET A 328 19.91 -5.49 13.32
C MET A 328 19.82 -5.50 14.86
N ASP A 329 20.67 -6.28 15.53
CA ASP A 329 20.61 -6.43 16.99
C ASP A 329 21.34 -5.29 17.72
N ALA A 330 20.63 -4.19 17.99
CA ALA A 330 21.06 -3.10 18.87
C ALA A 330 20.56 -3.28 20.32
N ALA A 331 19.87 -4.40 20.62
CA ALA A 331 19.33 -4.70 21.94
C ALA A 331 20.43 -4.75 23.01
N ASN A 332 21.60 -5.29 22.65
CA ASN A 332 22.74 -5.41 23.56
C ASN A 332 23.31 -4.05 24.00
N MET A 333 23.11 -3.00 23.21
CA MET A 333 23.51 -1.64 23.55
C MET A 333 22.47 -0.92 24.42
N LEU A 334 21.19 -1.21 24.21
CA LEU A 334 20.08 -0.63 24.98
C LEU A 334 19.96 -1.24 26.39
N LYS A 335 20.18 -2.55 26.54
CA LYS A 335 20.01 -3.28 27.81
C LYS A 335 20.74 -2.61 28.99
N PRO A 336 22.04 -2.26 28.89
CA PRO A 336 22.75 -1.63 30.00
C PRO A 336 22.22 -0.22 30.33
N ALA A 337 21.92 0.57 29.31
CA ALA A 337 21.44 1.94 29.48
C ALA A 337 20.03 2.00 30.11
N LEU A 338 19.12 1.14 29.65
CA LEU A 338 17.80 0.94 30.24
C LEU A 338 17.88 0.35 31.65
N ALA A 339 18.87 -0.51 31.92
CA ALA A 339 19.05 -1.10 33.23
C ALA A 339 19.58 -0.14 34.29
N ARG A 340 20.46 0.77 33.91
CA ARG A 340 20.95 1.83 34.79
C ARG A 340 19.95 2.98 34.93
N GLY A 341 18.90 3.03 34.12
CA GLY A 341 17.94 4.14 34.09
C GLY A 341 18.56 5.42 33.56
N GLU A 342 19.64 5.31 32.78
CA GLU A 342 20.33 6.43 32.13
C GLU A 342 19.53 6.97 30.95
N ILE A 343 18.62 6.16 30.42
CA ILE A 343 17.77 6.49 29.27
C ILE A 343 16.32 6.25 29.66
N GLN A 344 15.48 7.22 29.31
CA GLN A 344 14.04 7.14 29.42
C GLN A 344 13.44 7.03 28.02
N CYS A 345 12.67 5.97 27.77
CA CYS A 345 12.01 5.77 26.50
C CYS A 345 10.57 5.27 26.61
N ILE A 346 9.79 5.58 25.58
CA ILE A 346 8.45 5.07 25.33
C ILE A 346 8.58 4.16 24.10
N GLY A 347 8.34 2.87 24.27
CA GLY A 347 8.32 1.92 23.15
C GLY A 347 6.89 1.67 22.67
N ALA A 348 6.70 1.48 21.37
CA ALA A 348 5.46 0.96 20.80
C ALA A 348 5.72 -0.34 20.04
N THR A 349 4.81 -1.32 20.15
CA THR A 349 4.93 -2.61 19.45
C THR A 349 3.58 -3.30 19.31
N THR A 350 3.45 -4.27 18.41
CA THR A 350 2.27 -5.15 18.37
C THR A 350 2.33 -6.23 19.45
N LEU A 351 1.17 -6.83 19.76
CA LEU A 351 1.10 -7.93 20.73
C LEU A 351 1.96 -9.14 20.30
N ASP A 352 1.96 -9.46 19.01
CA ASP A 352 2.71 -10.58 18.45
C ASP A 352 4.22 -10.38 18.53
N GLU A 353 4.70 -9.20 18.16
CA GLU A 353 6.12 -8.84 18.26
C GLU A 353 6.59 -8.76 19.70
N TYR A 354 5.74 -8.25 20.59
CA TYR A 354 6.03 -8.21 22.01
C TYR A 354 6.29 -9.62 22.55
N ARG A 355 5.41 -10.58 22.25
CA ARG A 355 5.56 -12.00 22.65
C ARG A 355 6.80 -12.65 22.03
N LYS A 356 7.07 -12.37 20.74
CA LYS A 356 8.19 -12.98 20.01
C LYS A 356 9.55 -12.47 20.47
N ASN A 357 9.70 -11.15 20.68
CA ASN A 357 11.00 -10.49 20.79
C ASN A 357 11.28 -9.93 22.19
N ILE A 358 10.27 -9.41 22.90
CA ILE A 358 10.48 -8.66 24.15
C ILE A 358 10.19 -9.51 25.39
N GLU A 359 9.11 -10.31 25.37
CA GLU A 359 8.72 -11.16 26.50
C GLU A 359 9.69 -12.31 26.74
N LYS A 360 10.32 -12.84 25.67
CA LYS A 360 11.36 -13.87 25.79
C LYS A 360 12.65 -13.32 26.41
N ASP A 361 12.92 -12.03 26.29
CA ASP A 361 14.09 -11.38 26.85
C ASP A 361 13.80 -10.85 28.25
N GLY A 362 14.09 -11.66 29.27
CA GLY A 362 13.88 -11.29 30.66
C GLY A 362 14.70 -10.07 31.14
N ALA A 363 15.71 -9.60 30.41
CA ALA A 363 16.40 -8.37 30.76
C ALA A 363 15.57 -7.14 30.37
N LEU A 364 15.02 -7.12 29.15
CA LEU A 364 14.18 -6.04 28.63
C LEU A 364 12.79 -6.03 29.27
N GLU A 365 12.15 -7.19 29.43
CA GLU A 365 10.83 -7.29 30.05
C GLU A 365 10.81 -6.67 31.46
N ARG A 366 11.90 -6.82 32.21
CA ARG A 366 12.02 -6.25 33.56
C ARG A 366 12.21 -4.73 33.57
N ARG A 367 12.51 -4.08 32.45
CA ARG A 367 12.72 -2.62 32.32
C ARG A 367 11.50 -1.89 31.80
N PHE A 368 10.69 -2.56 30.98
CA PHE A 368 9.46 -1.99 30.45
C PHE A 368 8.26 -2.26 31.35
N GLN A 369 7.33 -1.32 31.39
CA GLN A 369 6.03 -1.48 32.02
C GLN A 369 4.95 -1.51 30.91
N LYS A 370 4.24 -2.64 30.83
CA LYS A 370 3.20 -2.87 29.82
C LYS A 370 2.03 -1.87 29.99
N VAL A 371 1.62 -1.23 28.91
CA VAL A 371 0.40 -0.42 28.76
C VAL A 371 -0.36 -0.99 27.57
N LEU A 372 -1.53 -1.59 27.82
CA LEU A 372 -2.38 -2.14 26.77
C LEU A 372 -3.17 -0.99 26.12
N VAL A 373 -3.15 -0.94 24.80
CA VAL A 373 -3.89 0.03 23.99
C VAL A 373 -4.95 -0.73 23.21
N GLU A 374 -6.20 -0.54 23.61
CA GLU A 374 -7.36 -1.16 22.94
C GLU A 374 -7.80 -0.31 21.74
N PRO A 375 -8.42 -0.89 20.69
CA PRO A 375 -9.04 -0.13 19.62
C PRO A 375 -10.09 0.87 20.16
N THR A 376 -10.26 2.00 19.47
CA THR A 376 -11.27 2.99 19.85
C THR A 376 -12.68 2.48 19.57
N SER A 377 -13.65 2.91 20.39
CA SER A 377 -15.06 2.65 20.12
C SER A 377 -15.55 3.41 18.87
N PRO A 378 -16.67 2.98 18.23
CA PRO A 378 -17.24 3.72 17.10
C PRO A 378 -17.56 5.19 17.42
N GLU A 379 -18.05 5.46 18.64
CA GLU A 379 -18.38 6.82 19.11
C GLU A 379 -17.12 7.68 19.28
N GLU A 380 -16.07 7.15 19.90
CA GLU A 380 -14.78 7.84 20.03
C GLU A 380 -14.15 8.09 18.66
N THR A 381 -14.27 7.12 17.75
CA THR A 381 -13.72 7.24 16.39
C THR A 381 -14.43 8.32 15.60
N LEU A 382 -15.75 8.45 15.72
CA LEU A 382 -16.50 9.55 15.11
C LEU A 382 -16.02 10.91 15.65
N GLN A 383 -15.76 11.01 16.95
CA GLN A 383 -15.22 12.23 17.54
C GLN A 383 -13.80 12.53 17.06
N ILE A 384 -12.96 11.51 16.86
CA ILE A 384 -11.64 11.65 16.25
C ILE A 384 -11.77 12.23 14.84
N LEU A 385 -12.64 11.65 14.00
CA LEU A 385 -12.87 12.14 12.63
C LEU A 385 -13.33 13.60 12.62
N ARG A 386 -14.26 13.99 13.49
CA ARG A 386 -14.71 15.39 13.61
C ARG A 386 -13.59 16.36 13.97
N ASN A 387 -12.63 15.94 14.77
CA ASN A 387 -11.53 16.79 15.23
C ASN A 387 -10.41 16.95 14.18
N ILE A 388 -10.17 15.93 13.36
CA ILE A 388 -9.14 15.97 12.30
C ILE A 388 -9.71 16.50 10.97
N LYS A 389 -11.04 16.49 10.81
CA LYS A 389 -11.77 16.89 9.61
C LYS A 389 -11.20 18.16 8.97
N ASP A 390 -11.03 19.23 9.73
CA ASP A 390 -10.60 20.53 9.21
C ASP A 390 -9.25 20.47 8.46
N LYS A 391 -8.31 19.66 8.97
CA LYS A 391 -6.99 19.48 8.33
C LYS A 391 -7.11 18.73 6.99
N TYR A 392 -7.97 17.71 6.92
CA TYR A 392 -8.21 16.97 5.68
C TYR A 392 -9.02 17.78 4.65
N GLU A 393 -9.96 18.61 5.12
CA GLU A 393 -10.68 19.56 4.25
C GLU A 393 -9.74 20.58 3.61
N GLU A 394 -8.79 21.11 4.37
CA GLU A 394 -7.77 22.02 3.85
C GLU A 394 -6.80 21.32 2.89
N HIS A 395 -6.37 20.11 3.22
CA HIS A 395 -5.42 19.34 2.42
C HIS A 395 -6.01 18.94 1.05
N HIS A 396 -7.23 18.41 1.04
CA HIS A 396 -7.90 17.93 -0.18
C HIS A 396 -8.80 18.96 -0.84
N ASN A 397 -8.99 20.12 -0.21
CA ASN A 397 -9.89 21.17 -0.69
C ASN A 397 -11.34 20.66 -0.92
N VAL A 398 -11.86 19.93 0.07
CA VAL A 398 -13.23 19.38 0.09
C VAL A 398 -13.95 19.77 1.37
N THR A 399 -15.25 19.50 1.46
CA THR A 399 -16.04 19.66 2.68
C THR A 399 -16.75 18.36 3.02
N TYR A 400 -16.48 17.78 4.20
CA TYR A 400 -17.11 16.54 4.63
C TYR A 400 -18.42 16.83 5.36
N THR A 401 -19.51 16.20 4.96
CA THR A 401 -20.76 16.27 5.73
C THR A 401 -20.72 15.37 6.95
N ASP A 402 -21.52 15.66 7.98
CA ASP A 402 -21.56 14.83 9.20
C ASP A 402 -22.06 13.41 8.89
N GLU A 403 -22.98 13.28 7.92
CA GLU A 403 -23.44 12.00 7.39
C GLU A 403 -22.30 11.19 6.74
N ALA A 404 -21.33 11.85 6.09
CA ALA A 404 -20.17 11.19 5.53
C ALA A 404 -19.25 10.63 6.64
N LEU A 405 -19.03 11.38 7.73
CA LEU A 405 -18.24 10.91 8.86
C LEU A 405 -18.89 9.71 9.57
N GLU A 406 -20.21 9.78 9.79
CA GLU A 406 -20.97 8.65 10.33
C GLU A 406 -20.90 7.43 9.40
N ALA A 407 -20.98 7.65 8.08
CA ALA A 407 -20.81 6.60 7.09
C ALA A 407 -19.40 5.98 7.14
N CYS A 408 -18.34 6.77 7.29
CA CYS A 408 -16.97 6.26 7.43
C CYS A 408 -16.88 5.25 8.57
N VAL A 409 -17.38 5.59 9.76
CA VAL A 409 -17.34 4.69 10.93
C VAL A 409 -18.24 3.47 10.70
N ARG A 410 -19.51 3.68 10.35
CA ARG A 410 -20.51 2.60 10.22
C ARG A 410 -20.13 1.57 9.14
N LEU A 411 -19.63 2.04 8.00
CA LEU A 411 -19.30 1.19 6.87
C LEU A 411 -17.96 0.48 7.10
N THR A 412 -16.94 1.18 7.59
CA THR A 412 -15.64 0.53 7.86
C THR A 412 -15.73 -0.45 9.04
N ASP A 413 -16.62 -0.24 10.01
CA ASP A 413 -16.89 -1.25 11.05
C ASP A 413 -17.39 -2.57 10.44
N ARG A 414 -18.35 -2.45 9.50
CA ARG A 414 -19.07 -3.58 8.94
C ARG A 414 -18.34 -4.30 7.80
N TYR A 415 -17.63 -3.55 6.96
CA TYR A 415 -17.07 -4.05 5.71
C TYR A 415 -15.54 -4.18 5.73
N VAL A 416 -14.83 -3.47 6.61
CA VAL A 416 -13.35 -3.52 6.73
C VAL A 416 -12.98 -4.14 8.08
N THR A 417 -12.84 -5.46 8.10
CA THR A 417 -12.65 -6.26 9.33
C THR A 417 -11.20 -6.62 9.63
N ASP A 418 -10.31 -6.48 8.65
CA ASP A 418 -8.88 -6.80 8.75
C ASP A 418 -8.06 -5.69 9.43
N ARG A 419 -8.61 -4.49 9.52
CA ARG A 419 -8.02 -3.33 10.19
C ARG A 419 -8.82 -2.91 11.42
N TYR A 420 -8.19 -2.14 12.29
CA TYR A 420 -8.76 -1.67 13.55
C TYR A 420 -9.06 -0.17 13.51
N PHE A 421 -9.94 0.27 14.41
CA PHE A 421 -10.18 1.70 14.63
C PHE A 421 -9.05 2.35 15.45
N PRO A 422 -8.73 3.63 15.19
CA PRO A 422 -9.42 4.55 14.26
C PRO A 422 -8.90 4.52 12.81
N ASP A 423 -7.75 3.90 12.54
CA ASP A 423 -7.04 3.91 11.24
C ASP A 423 -7.95 3.66 10.03
N LYS A 424 -8.73 2.58 10.03
CA LYS A 424 -9.60 2.23 8.89
C LYS A 424 -10.65 3.30 8.54
N ALA A 425 -11.09 4.09 9.52
CA ALA A 425 -12.08 5.15 9.29
C ALA A 425 -11.43 6.42 8.74
N ILE A 426 -10.21 6.72 9.19
CA ILE A 426 -9.41 7.84 8.70
C ILE A 426 -9.02 7.59 7.25
N ASP A 427 -8.56 6.38 6.93
CA ASP A 427 -8.19 5.96 5.57
C ASP A 427 -9.37 6.11 4.58
N ALA A 428 -10.57 5.67 4.98
CA ALA A 428 -11.77 5.83 4.14
C ALA A 428 -12.17 7.30 3.93
N MET A 429 -11.98 8.16 4.95
CA MET A 429 -12.25 9.60 4.85
C MET A 429 -11.22 10.29 3.94
N ASP A 430 -9.95 9.95 4.10
CA ASP A 430 -8.82 10.49 3.35
C ASP A 430 -8.92 10.14 1.86
N GLU A 431 -9.14 8.86 1.56
CA GLU A 431 -9.30 8.36 0.18
C GLU A 431 -10.53 8.97 -0.50
N ALA A 432 -11.63 9.19 0.22
CA ALA A 432 -12.80 9.88 -0.32
C ALA A 432 -12.53 11.35 -0.66
N GLY A 433 -11.80 12.06 0.21
CA GLY A 433 -11.41 13.45 -0.06
C GLY A 433 -10.50 13.56 -1.27
N SER A 434 -9.43 12.76 -1.28
CA SER A 434 -8.47 12.68 -2.39
C SER A 434 -9.15 12.34 -3.72
N ARG A 435 -10.09 11.39 -3.72
CA ARG A 435 -10.80 10.99 -4.92
C ARG A 435 -11.71 12.07 -5.48
N ILE A 436 -12.49 12.73 -4.63
CA ILE A 436 -13.40 13.80 -5.06
C ILE A 436 -12.59 14.99 -5.56
N HIS A 437 -11.47 15.30 -4.89
CA HIS A 437 -10.52 16.27 -5.38
C HIS A 437 -10.04 15.91 -6.80
N LEU A 438 -9.49 14.71 -7.01
CA LEU A 438 -8.97 14.30 -8.32
C LEU A 438 -10.03 14.23 -9.44
N THR A 439 -11.28 13.87 -9.11
CA THR A 439 -12.35 13.75 -10.11
C THR A 439 -12.84 15.12 -10.59
N HIS A 440 -12.79 16.15 -9.73
CA HIS A 440 -13.28 17.49 -10.02
C HIS A 440 -12.17 18.50 -10.35
N ILE A 441 -10.89 18.12 -10.27
CA ILE A 441 -9.80 18.90 -10.85
C ILE A 441 -9.92 18.87 -12.37
N SER A 442 -10.59 19.87 -12.93
CA SER A 442 -10.45 20.24 -14.33
C SER A 442 -9.47 21.41 -14.42
N VAL A 443 -8.32 21.20 -15.06
CA VAL A 443 -7.39 22.29 -15.37
C VAL A 443 -8.08 23.22 -16.38
N PRO A 444 -8.17 24.54 -16.12
CA PRO A 444 -8.71 25.49 -17.08
C PRO A 444 -7.95 25.43 -18.40
N ARG A 445 -8.67 25.50 -19.54
CA ARG A 445 -8.07 25.53 -20.88
C ARG A 445 -7.01 26.62 -21.05
N GLU A 446 -7.18 27.73 -20.34
CA GLU A 446 -6.23 28.85 -20.33
C GLU A 446 -4.84 28.44 -19.80
N ILE A 447 -4.79 27.55 -18.80
CA ILE A 447 -3.53 27.02 -18.25
C ILE A 447 -2.89 26.03 -19.23
N GLU A 448 -3.69 25.14 -19.82
CA GLU A 448 -3.21 24.18 -20.84
C GLU A 448 -2.67 24.90 -22.09
N GLU A 449 -3.35 25.95 -22.55
CA GLU A 449 -2.90 26.76 -23.68
C GLU A 449 -1.59 27.49 -23.37
N GLN A 450 -1.43 28.02 -22.16
CA GLN A 450 -0.18 28.67 -21.74
C GLN A 450 0.98 27.68 -21.62
N GLU A 451 0.75 26.48 -21.09
CA GLU A 451 1.76 25.42 -21.06
C GLU A 451 2.19 25.02 -22.49
N ARG A 452 1.24 24.92 -23.43
CA ARG A 452 1.54 24.70 -24.85
C ARG A 452 2.38 25.82 -25.46
N LEU A 453 2.05 27.09 -25.15
CA LEU A 453 2.81 28.24 -25.65
C LEU A 453 4.26 28.27 -25.10
N ILE A 454 4.47 27.83 -23.86
CA ILE A 454 5.80 27.67 -23.26
C ILE A 454 6.58 26.60 -24.01
N GLU A 455 5.96 25.44 -24.29
CA GLU A 455 6.60 24.36 -25.06
C GLU A 455 6.95 24.81 -26.49
N GLU A 456 6.05 25.49 -27.19
CA GLU A 456 6.30 26.06 -28.52
C GLU A 456 7.46 27.07 -28.49
N ALA A 457 7.48 27.98 -27.50
CA ALA A 457 8.57 28.94 -27.32
C ALA A 457 9.91 28.25 -27.03
N GLN A 458 9.91 27.17 -26.24
CA GLN A 458 11.11 26.36 -25.96
C GLN A 458 11.62 25.65 -27.21
N GLN A 459 10.72 25.06 -28.02
CA GLN A 459 11.09 24.41 -29.28
C GLN A 459 11.70 25.41 -30.26
N HIS A 460 11.06 26.56 -30.45
CA HIS A 460 11.55 27.60 -31.34
C HIS A 460 12.86 28.24 -30.85
N LYS A 461 13.02 28.41 -29.53
CA LYS A 461 14.30 28.82 -28.91
C LYS A 461 15.41 27.82 -29.25
N ASN A 462 15.17 26.53 -29.05
CA ASN A 462 16.15 25.47 -29.32
C ASN A 462 16.49 25.37 -30.81
N GLU A 463 15.50 25.54 -31.70
CA GLU A 463 15.71 25.59 -33.15
C GLU A 463 16.53 26.82 -33.57
N ALA A 464 16.24 28.00 -33.02
CA ALA A 464 17.01 29.22 -33.27
C ALA A 464 18.46 29.11 -32.77
N ILE A 465 18.69 28.48 -31.62
CA ILE A 465 20.04 28.16 -31.11
C ILE A 465 20.77 27.22 -32.08
N ARG A 466 20.10 26.17 -32.57
CA ARG A 466 20.67 25.22 -33.54
C ARG A 466 21.04 25.88 -34.87
N LEU A 467 20.24 26.86 -35.31
CA LEU A 467 20.51 27.67 -36.50
C LEU A 467 21.48 28.83 -36.24
N GLN A 468 22.05 28.93 -35.03
CA GLN A 468 22.96 29.99 -34.58
C GLN A 468 22.37 31.41 -34.70
N ASN A 469 21.04 31.53 -34.69
CA ASN A 469 20.35 32.81 -34.70
C ASN A 469 20.05 33.26 -33.26
N PHE A 470 21.06 33.83 -32.62
CA PHE A 470 21.03 34.19 -31.19
C PHE A 470 20.04 35.31 -30.85
N GLU A 471 19.82 36.28 -31.74
CA GLU A 471 18.81 37.33 -31.53
C GLU A 471 17.40 36.74 -31.49
N LEU A 472 17.12 35.81 -32.40
CA LEU A 472 15.83 35.16 -32.49
C LEU A 472 15.62 34.19 -31.32
N ALA A 473 16.68 33.51 -30.86
CA ALA A 473 16.67 32.71 -29.63
C ALA A 473 16.42 33.54 -28.36
N ALA A 474 17.01 34.74 -28.25
CA ALA A 474 16.75 35.66 -27.14
C ALA A 474 15.28 36.11 -27.13
N SER A 475 14.71 36.41 -28.30
CA SER A 475 13.29 36.77 -28.40
C SER A 475 12.34 35.67 -27.92
N PHE A 476 12.65 34.40 -28.20
CA PHE A 476 11.85 33.26 -27.73
C PHE A 476 12.05 32.98 -26.24
N ARG A 477 13.25 33.21 -25.69
CA ARG A 477 13.50 33.16 -24.24
C ARG A 477 12.69 34.21 -23.47
N ASP A 478 12.61 35.43 -24.00
CA ASP A 478 11.82 36.49 -23.36
C ASP A 478 10.33 36.16 -23.38
N ARG A 479 9.83 35.58 -24.49
CA ARG A 479 8.45 35.07 -24.59
C ARG A 479 8.19 33.91 -23.63
N GLU A 480 9.11 32.96 -23.52
CA GLU A 480 9.02 31.85 -22.55
C GLU A 480 8.91 32.37 -21.12
N ASN A 481 9.74 33.35 -20.73
CA ASN A 481 9.66 33.96 -19.40
C ASN A 481 8.31 34.67 -19.19
N GLN A 482 7.82 35.40 -20.18
CA GLN A 482 6.52 36.06 -20.12
C GLN A 482 5.36 35.06 -19.96
N TYR A 483 5.35 33.98 -20.73
CA TYR A 483 4.34 32.92 -20.60
C TYR A 483 4.46 32.19 -19.26
N THR A 484 5.68 31.98 -18.76
CA THR A 484 5.90 31.38 -17.44
C THR A 484 5.36 32.27 -16.31
N GLU A 485 5.59 33.58 -16.37
CA GLU A 485 5.01 34.53 -15.41
C GLU A 485 3.47 34.57 -15.49
N GLN A 486 2.90 34.50 -16.70
CA GLN A 486 1.45 34.42 -16.89
C GLN A 486 0.88 33.12 -16.33
N LEU A 487 1.57 31.99 -16.56
CA LEU A 487 1.19 30.68 -16.04
C LEU A 487 1.18 30.67 -14.51
N GLU A 488 2.20 31.24 -13.86
CA GLU A 488 2.26 31.35 -12.40
C GLU A 488 1.10 32.19 -11.84
N ARG A 489 0.74 33.30 -12.51
CA ARG A 489 -0.43 34.10 -12.11
C ARG A 489 -1.72 33.32 -12.25
N LEU A 490 -1.95 32.67 -13.40
CA LEU A 490 -3.14 31.85 -13.65
C LEU A 490 -3.25 30.67 -12.68
N LYS A 491 -2.12 30.02 -12.35
CA LYS A 491 -2.06 28.93 -11.35
C LYS A 491 -2.44 29.43 -9.96
N ASN A 492 -1.97 30.60 -9.55
CA ASN A 492 -2.31 31.18 -8.25
C ASN A 492 -3.79 31.61 -8.18
N GLU A 493 -4.30 32.27 -9.22
CA GLU A 493 -5.74 32.61 -9.31
C GLU A 493 -6.62 31.37 -9.31
N TRP A 494 -6.20 30.31 -9.99
CA TRP A 494 -6.93 29.04 -10.00
C TRP A 494 -6.91 28.35 -8.63
N LYS A 495 -5.76 28.34 -7.93
CA LYS A 495 -5.68 27.84 -6.55
C LYS A 495 -6.59 28.60 -5.60
N GLU A 496 -6.73 29.91 -5.75
CA GLU A 496 -7.68 30.70 -4.95
C GLU A 496 -9.13 30.35 -5.29
N LYS A 497 -9.48 30.25 -6.58
CA LYS A 497 -10.82 29.82 -7.01
C LYS A 497 -11.18 28.40 -6.56
N LEU A 498 -10.21 27.51 -6.47
CA LEU A 498 -10.37 26.17 -5.91
C LEU A 498 -10.75 26.24 -4.43
N LYS A 499 -10.08 27.09 -3.64
CA LYS A 499 -10.38 27.27 -2.21
C LYS A 499 -11.80 27.75 -1.94
N ASP A 500 -12.34 28.59 -2.82
CA ASP A 500 -13.70 29.11 -2.71
C ASP A 500 -14.78 28.10 -3.15
N ASN A 501 -14.44 27.16 -4.04
CA ASN A 501 -15.34 26.14 -4.56
C ASN A 501 -14.94 24.75 -4.06
N ARG A 502 -15.12 24.51 -2.75
CA ARG A 502 -14.91 23.17 -2.16
C ARG A 502 -16.05 22.25 -2.54
N GLU A 503 -15.69 21.07 -3.04
CA GLU A 503 -16.65 20.01 -3.33
C GLU A 503 -17.07 19.30 -2.03
N THR A 504 -18.34 18.91 -1.95
CA THR A 504 -18.88 18.23 -0.76
C THR A 504 -18.76 16.71 -0.87
N VAL A 505 -18.23 16.08 0.17
CA VAL A 505 -18.16 14.63 0.33
C VAL A 505 -19.34 14.18 1.19
N ASP A 506 -20.23 13.39 0.61
CA ASP A 506 -21.40 12.81 1.26
C ASP A 506 -21.25 11.28 1.45
N ALA A 507 -22.25 10.67 2.09
CA ALA A 507 -22.28 9.22 2.33
C ALA A 507 -22.12 8.34 1.06
N PRO A 508 -22.71 8.65 -0.11
CA PRO A 508 -22.55 7.83 -1.32
C PRO A 508 -21.10 7.72 -1.81
N GLN A 509 -20.30 8.78 -1.65
CA GLN A 509 -18.88 8.84 -2.01
C GLN A 509 -18.08 7.92 -1.07
N ILE A 510 -18.38 7.94 0.23
CA ILE A 510 -17.78 7.02 1.21
C ILE A 510 -18.13 5.57 0.88
N GLU A 511 -19.38 5.28 0.51
CA GLU A 511 -19.80 3.93 0.11
C GLU A 511 -19.00 3.40 -1.08
N GLU A 512 -18.66 4.27 -2.03
CA GLU A 512 -17.85 3.89 -3.19
C GLU A 512 -16.42 3.55 -2.79
N VAL A 513 -15.82 4.38 -1.94
CA VAL A 513 -14.46 4.17 -1.41
C VAL A 513 -14.37 2.90 -0.59
N VAL A 514 -15.28 2.70 0.37
CA VAL A 514 -15.32 1.47 1.18
C VAL A 514 -15.54 0.26 0.28
N SER A 515 -16.30 0.41 -0.82
CA SER A 515 -16.47 -0.66 -1.80
C SER A 515 -15.18 -1.02 -2.54
N MET A 516 -14.30 -0.05 -2.80
CA MET A 516 -12.99 -0.31 -3.40
C MET A 516 -12.04 -0.96 -2.40
N ILE A 517 -11.95 -0.41 -1.18
CA ILE A 517 -11.09 -0.92 -0.10
C ILE A 517 -11.43 -2.38 0.24
N SER A 518 -12.72 -2.65 0.46
CA SER A 518 -13.19 -3.98 0.87
C SER A 518 -13.40 -4.96 -0.30
N GLY A 519 -13.44 -4.46 -1.54
CA GLY A 519 -13.88 -5.23 -2.72
C GLY A 519 -15.37 -5.63 -2.68
N VAL A 520 -16.15 -5.09 -1.73
CA VAL A 520 -17.57 -5.41 -1.54
C VAL A 520 -18.43 -4.29 -2.13
N PRO A 521 -19.35 -4.54 -3.07
CA PRO A 521 -20.14 -3.50 -3.70
C PRO A 521 -21.21 -2.89 -2.76
N VAL A 522 -20.80 -2.02 -1.82
CA VAL A 522 -21.64 -1.42 -0.76
C VAL A 522 -22.86 -0.68 -1.33
N GLN A 523 -22.65 0.18 -2.33
CA GLN A 523 -23.72 0.95 -2.99
C GLN A 523 -24.81 0.04 -3.59
N ARG A 524 -24.42 -1.14 -4.13
CA ARG A 524 -25.37 -2.09 -4.73
C ARG A 524 -26.15 -2.88 -3.68
N MET A 525 -25.74 -2.87 -2.41
CA MET A 525 -26.42 -3.59 -1.33
C MET A 525 -27.47 -2.71 -0.65
N ALA A 526 -27.17 -1.48 -0.24
CA ALA A 526 -28.07 -0.69 0.63
C ALA A 526 -29.44 -0.33 0.02
N GLN A 527 -29.50 0.12 -1.25
CA GLN A 527 -30.76 0.57 -1.88
C GLN A 527 -31.47 -0.50 -2.74
N ALA A 528 -30.73 -1.51 -3.24
CA ALA A 528 -31.28 -2.52 -4.16
C ALA A 528 -31.58 -3.88 -3.50
N GLU A 529 -31.10 -4.13 -2.28
CA GLU A 529 -31.22 -5.46 -1.65
C GLU A 529 -32.68 -5.85 -1.38
N GLY A 530 -33.52 -4.94 -0.88
CA GLY A 530 -34.95 -5.22 -0.65
C GLY A 530 -35.72 -5.56 -1.94
N VAL A 531 -35.48 -4.80 -3.02
CA VAL A 531 -36.13 -5.02 -4.33
C VAL A 531 -35.61 -6.30 -4.98
N ARG A 532 -34.29 -6.55 -4.94
CA ARG A 532 -33.68 -7.79 -5.46
C ARG A 532 -34.13 -9.01 -4.69
N LEU A 533 -34.20 -8.96 -3.36
CA LEU A 533 -34.70 -10.06 -2.54
C LEU A 533 -36.14 -10.42 -2.91
N LYS A 534 -36.98 -9.43 -3.24
CA LYS A 534 -38.36 -9.65 -3.70
C LYS A 534 -38.41 -10.32 -5.09
N GLY A 535 -37.53 -9.95 -6.00
CA GLY A 535 -37.43 -10.53 -7.36
C GLY A 535 -36.60 -11.82 -7.46
N MET A 536 -35.82 -12.17 -6.44
CA MET A 536 -34.83 -13.25 -6.47
C MET A 536 -35.42 -14.61 -6.85
N LYS A 537 -36.60 -14.95 -6.31
CA LYS A 537 -37.28 -16.21 -6.63
C LYS A 537 -37.53 -16.34 -8.14
N GLN A 538 -38.11 -15.32 -8.75
CA GLN A 538 -38.44 -15.34 -10.17
C GLN A 538 -37.17 -15.36 -11.04
N ALA A 539 -36.16 -14.59 -10.66
CA ALA A 539 -34.89 -14.57 -11.37
C ALA A 539 -34.18 -15.93 -11.35
N LEU A 540 -34.16 -16.64 -10.21
CA LEU A 540 -33.57 -17.97 -10.11
C LEU A 540 -34.39 -19.03 -10.86
N LEU A 541 -35.73 -19.01 -10.76
CA LEU A 541 -36.61 -19.95 -11.48
C LEU A 541 -36.49 -19.82 -13.01
N SER A 542 -36.19 -18.63 -13.53
CA SER A 542 -35.98 -18.43 -14.97
C SER A 542 -34.75 -19.14 -15.53
N LYS A 543 -33.77 -19.48 -14.67
CA LYS A 543 -32.49 -20.06 -15.07
C LYS A 543 -32.23 -21.45 -14.52
N VAL A 544 -32.83 -21.79 -13.38
CA VAL A 544 -32.70 -23.09 -12.74
C VAL A 544 -33.97 -23.87 -12.99
N ILE A 545 -33.91 -24.74 -13.99
CA ILE A 545 -35.07 -25.47 -14.51
C ILE A 545 -35.28 -26.78 -13.75
N GLY A 546 -36.55 -27.09 -13.43
CA GLY A 546 -36.95 -28.38 -12.87
C GLY A 546 -36.64 -28.54 -11.38
N GLN A 547 -36.29 -27.45 -10.67
CA GLN A 547 -35.86 -27.47 -9.27
C GLN A 547 -36.59 -26.40 -8.43
N ASP A 548 -37.86 -26.17 -8.73
CA ASP A 548 -38.64 -25.04 -8.17
C ASP A 548 -38.71 -25.07 -6.65
N LYS A 549 -38.89 -26.27 -6.07
CA LYS A 549 -38.93 -26.49 -4.61
C LYS A 549 -37.59 -26.15 -3.95
N ALA A 550 -36.48 -26.50 -4.60
CA ALA A 550 -35.14 -26.21 -4.10
C ALA A 550 -34.90 -24.70 -4.06
N VAL A 551 -35.22 -24.00 -5.16
CA VAL A 551 -35.13 -22.54 -5.26
C VAL A 551 -35.99 -21.86 -4.21
N GLU A 552 -37.24 -22.31 -4.04
CA GLU A 552 -38.15 -21.70 -3.06
C GLU A 552 -37.66 -21.84 -1.62
N THR A 553 -37.18 -23.03 -1.24
CA THR A 553 -36.66 -23.29 0.11
C THR A 553 -35.44 -22.42 0.41
N LEU A 554 -34.52 -22.34 -0.56
CA LEU A 554 -33.29 -21.54 -0.47
C LEU A 554 -33.60 -20.05 -0.33
N VAL A 555 -34.42 -19.49 -1.23
CA VAL A 555 -34.78 -18.06 -1.23
C VAL A 555 -35.49 -17.68 0.05
N ARG A 556 -36.42 -18.53 0.53
CA ARG A 556 -37.14 -18.28 1.79
C ARG A 556 -36.18 -18.20 2.97
N SER A 557 -35.19 -19.09 3.04
CA SER A 557 -34.21 -19.09 4.12
C SER A 557 -33.32 -17.84 4.10
N ILE A 558 -32.84 -17.45 2.91
CA ILE A 558 -32.01 -16.25 2.71
C ILE A 558 -32.80 -14.98 3.06
N GLN A 559 -34.06 -14.89 2.64
CA GLN A 559 -34.93 -13.76 2.98
C GLN A 559 -35.12 -13.61 4.51
N ARG A 560 -35.33 -14.73 5.25
CA ARG A 560 -35.42 -14.68 6.73
C ARG A 560 -34.17 -14.09 7.36
N SER A 561 -33.00 -14.49 6.86
CA SER A 561 -31.71 -14.00 7.33
C SER A 561 -31.54 -12.50 7.08
N ARG A 562 -31.86 -12.03 5.86
CA ARG A 562 -31.68 -10.62 5.47
C ARG A 562 -32.68 -9.64 6.09
N VAL A 563 -33.85 -10.10 6.51
CA VAL A 563 -34.83 -9.28 7.26
C VAL A 563 -34.43 -9.15 8.75
N GLY A 564 -33.32 -9.76 9.18
CA GLY A 564 -32.82 -9.65 10.55
C GLY A 564 -33.52 -10.59 11.54
N LEU A 565 -34.26 -11.59 11.05
CA LEU A 565 -34.90 -12.61 11.89
C LEU A 565 -33.94 -13.75 12.29
N LYS A 566 -32.69 -13.70 11.84
CA LYS A 566 -31.63 -14.66 12.16
C LYS A 566 -30.58 -13.99 13.04
N ASP A 567 -29.92 -14.81 13.86
CA ASP A 567 -28.78 -14.40 14.68
C ASP A 567 -27.67 -13.75 13.80
N PRO A 568 -27.28 -12.49 14.08
CA PRO A 568 -26.26 -11.78 13.31
C PRO A 568 -24.86 -12.39 13.43
N ASN A 569 -24.63 -13.27 14.41
CA ASN A 569 -23.34 -13.94 14.59
C ASN A 569 -23.19 -15.20 13.73
N LYS A 570 -24.19 -15.60 12.94
CA LYS A 570 -24.15 -16.81 12.11
C LYS A 570 -24.01 -16.45 10.64
N PRO A 571 -23.52 -17.37 9.79
CA PRO A 571 -23.52 -17.18 8.33
C PRO A 571 -24.94 -16.88 7.82
N ILE A 572 -25.05 -16.20 6.66
CA ILE A 572 -26.34 -15.84 6.06
C ILE A 572 -27.23 -17.08 5.92
N GLY A 573 -26.65 -18.19 5.45
CA GLY A 573 -27.34 -19.46 5.28
C GLY A 573 -26.37 -20.64 5.21
N THR A 574 -26.74 -21.75 5.85
CA THR A 574 -26.02 -23.02 5.82
C THR A 574 -26.94 -24.09 5.21
N PHE A 575 -26.56 -24.59 4.04
CA PHE A 575 -27.41 -25.43 3.20
C PHE A 575 -26.73 -26.75 2.84
N LEU A 576 -27.48 -27.85 2.90
CA LEU A 576 -27.06 -29.13 2.35
C LEU A 576 -27.89 -29.47 1.11
N PHE A 577 -27.26 -29.50 -0.05
CA PHE A 577 -27.85 -29.82 -1.34
C PHE A 577 -27.75 -31.32 -1.62
N LEU A 578 -28.90 -32.01 -1.62
CA LEU A 578 -29.01 -33.45 -1.83
C LEU A 578 -29.60 -33.74 -3.20
N GLY A 579 -28.99 -34.64 -3.96
CA GLY A 579 -29.54 -35.09 -5.25
C GLY A 579 -28.52 -35.82 -6.09
N PRO A 580 -28.88 -36.35 -7.27
CA PRO A 580 -27.96 -36.98 -8.20
C PRO A 580 -26.90 -35.99 -8.70
N THR A 581 -25.82 -36.48 -9.32
CA THR A 581 -24.90 -35.61 -10.04
C THR A 581 -25.58 -35.07 -11.30
N GLY A 582 -25.25 -33.83 -11.67
CA GLY A 582 -25.74 -33.22 -12.93
C GLY A 582 -27.19 -32.72 -12.96
N VAL A 583 -27.88 -32.65 -11.81
CA VAL A 583 -29.26 -32.08 -11.72
C VAL A 583 -29.32 -30.56 -11.47
N GLY A 584 -28.17 -29.90 -11.31
CA GLY A 584 -28.10 -28.44 -11.17
C GLY A 584 -27.71 -27.88 -9.80
N LYS A 585 -27.25 -28.72 -8.85
CA LYS A 585 -26.78 -28.27 -7.50
C LYS A 585 -25.77 -27.11 -7.56
N THR A 586 -24.66 -27.30 -8.28
CA THR A 586 -23.63 -26.28 -8.46
C THR A 586 -24.10 -25.11 -9.33
N HIS A 587 -25.04 -25.35 -10.26
CA HIS A 587 -25.60 -24.30 -11.12
C HIS A 587 -26.48 -23.33 -10.31
N LEU A 588 -27.29 -23.83 -9.38
CA LEU A 588 -28.07 -22.98 -8.46
C LEU A 588 -27.16 -22.09 -7.61
N ALA A 589 -26.04 -22.62 -7.11
CA ALA A 589 -25.05 -21.82 -6.38
C ALA A 589 -24.46 -20.69 -7.23
N LYS A 590 -24.12 -20.97 -8.50
CA LYS A 590 -23.62 -19.97 -9.48
C LYS A 590 -24.62 -18.86 -9.75
N GLU A 591 -25.87 -19.20 -10.00
CA GLU A 591 -26.90 -18.20 -10.25
C GLU A 591 -27.27 -17.42 -8.99
N LEU A 592 -27.19 -18.05 -7.81
CA LEU A 592 -27.35 -17.35 -6.54
C LEU A 592 -26.24 -16.31 -6.32
N ALA A 593 -24.97 -16.67 -6.57
CA ALA A 593 -23.85 -15.73 -6.46
C ALA A 593 -24.02 -14.53 -7.39
N LYS A 594 -24.40 -14.78 -8.65
CA LYS A 594 -24.67 -13.72 -9.63
C LYS A 594 -25.81 -12.78 -9.19
N ASN A 595 -26.88 -13.32 -8.59
CA ASN A 595 -28.01 -12.51 -8.15
C ASN A 595 -27.71 -11.71 -6.86
N MET A 596 -26.98 -12.32 -5.92
CA MET A 596 -26.70 -11.73 -4.61
C MET A 596 -25.49 -10.80 -4.62
N PHE A 597 -24.40 -11.21 -5.26
CA PHE A 597 -23.10 -10.51 -5.24
C PHE A 597 -22.75 -9.87 -6.58
N GLY A 598 -23.56 -10.10 -7.63
CA GLY A 598 -23.36 -9.51 -8.96
C GLY A 598 -22.29 -10.19 -9.81
N THR A 599 -21.47 -11.06 -9.21
CA THR A 599 -20.41 -11.81 -9.88
C THR A 599 -20.49 -13.31 -9.55
N THR A 600 -20.04 -14.15 -10.48
CA THR A 600 -19.83 -15.58 -10.24
C THR A 600 -18.54 -15.88 -9.48
N ASP A 601 -17.61 -14.92 -9.43
CA ASP A 601 -16.29 -15.07 -8.81
C ASP A 601 -16.36 -15.02 -7.28
N ALA A 602 -17.51 -14.61 -6.74
CA ALA A 602 -17.83 -14.68 -5.32
C ALA A 602 -18.03 -16.13 -4.82
N ILE A 603 -17.85 -17.16 -5.67
CA ILE A 603 -17.91 -18.56 -5.25
C ILE A 603 -16.52 -19.08 -4.88
N ILE A 604 -16.35 -19.42 -3.61
CA ILE A 604 -15.20 -20.15 -3.10
C ILE A 604 -15.54 -21.64 -3.18
N ARG A 605 -15.10 -22.30 -4.26
CA ARG A 605 -15.34 -23.72 -4.47
C ARG A 605 -14.21 -24.56 -3.89
N ILE A 606 -14.56 -25.58 -3.11
CA ILE A 606 -13.63 -26.55 -2.52
C ILE A 606 -14.18 -27.96 -2.72
N ASP A 607 -13.39 -28.85 -3.31
CA ASP A 607 -13.73 -30.25 -3.50
C ASP A 607 -13.33 -31.06 -2.25
N MET A 608 -14.30 -31.65 -1.55
CA MET A 608 -14.05 -32.40 -0.32
C MET A 608 -13.39 -33.76 -0.56
N SER A 609 -13.31 -34.23 -1.79
CA SER A 609 -12.51 -35.41 -2.15
C SER A 609 -11.01 -35.19 -1.96
N GLU A 610 -10.53 -33.94 -1.96
CA GLU A 610 -9.12 -33.62 -1.63
C GLU A 610 -8.85 -33.65 -0.11
N TYR A 611 -9.92 -33.63 0.70
CA TYR A 611 -9.87 -33.49 2.17
C TYR A 611 -10.29 -34.77 2.90
N MET A 612 -10.10 -35.93 2.27
CA MET A 612 -10.37 -37.25 2.85
C MET A 612 -9.43 -37.61 4.01
N GLU A 613 -8.21 -37.07 4.01
CA GLU A 613 -7.16 -37.41 4.95
C GLU A 613 -6.95 -36.30 5.98
N LYS A 614 -6.59 -36.67 7.21
CA LYS A 614 -6.45 -35.72 8.32
C LYS A 614 -5.44 -34.60 8.03
N PHE A 615 -4.33 -34.90 7.36
CA PHE A 615 -3.29 -33.90 7.11
C PHE A 615 -3.68 -32.90 6.02
N THR A 616 -4.54 -33.26 5.06
CA THR A 616 -4.99 -32.30 4.03
C THR A 616 -5.98 -31.29 4.60
N VAL A 617 -6.71 -31.60 5.67
CA VAL A 617 -7.57 -30.66 6.41
C VAL A 617 -6.81 -29.41 6.86
N SER A 618 -5.54 -29.57 7.24
CA SER A 618 -4.70 -28.43 7.62
C SER A 618 -4.52 -27.42 6.48
N ARG A 619 -4.67 -27.81 5.21
CA ARG A 619 -4.61 -26.85 4.08
C ARG A 619 -5.80 -25.90 4.05
N LEU A 620 -6.96 -26.23 4.65
CA LEU A 620 -8.13 -25.34 4.70
C LEU A 620 -7.90 -24.15 5.63
N VAL A 621 -7.27 -24.42 6.78
CA VAL A 621 -7.11 -23.46 7.89
C VAL A 621 -5.70 -22.86 7.92
N GLY A 622 -4.71 -23.60 7.43
CA GLY A 622 -3.28 -23.30 7.47
C GLY A 622 -2.52 -24.42 8.20
N ALA A 623 -1.28 -24.69 7.76
CA ALA A 623 -0.45 -25.66 8.46
C ALA A 623 -0.13 -25.16 9.88
N PRO A 624 0.00 -26.03 10.90
CA PRO A 624 0.42 -25.60 12.24
C PRO A 624 1.90 -25.20 12.28
N PRO A 625 2.35 -24.45 13.32
CA PRO A 625 3.74 -24.02 13.46
C PRO A 625 4.73 -25.18 13.35
N GLY A 626 5.74 -25.04 12.48
CA GLY A 626 6.81 -26.03 12.27
C GLY A 626 6.61 -26.99 11.09
N TYR A 627 5.52 -26.85 10.32
CA TYR A 627 5.28 -27.61 9.08
C TYR A 627 5.53 -26.76 7.84
N VAL A 628 5.89 -27.39 6.72
CA VAL A 628 6.06 -26.70 5.42
C VAL A 628 4.73 -26.06 5.01
N GLY A 629 4.77 -24.77 4.66
CA GLY A 629 3.57 -23.98 4.36
C GLY A 629 2.91 -23.33 5.57
N TYR A 630 3.57 -23.28 6.75
CA TYR A 630 3.08 -22.53 7.92
C TYR A 630 2.87 -21.03 7.63
N GLU A 631 3.69 -20.45 6.76
CA GLU A 631 3.56 -19.04 6.36
C GLU A 631 2.48 -18.82 5.29
N GLU A 632 2.03 -19.89 4.62
CA GLU A 632 0.91 -19.85 3.68
C GLU A 632 -0.40 -20.02 4.48
N GLY A 633 -1.21 -18.96 4.54
CA GLY A 633 -2.52 -19.02 5.18
C GLY A 633 -3.44 -20.08 4.55
N GLY A 634 -4.47 -20.51 5.28
CA GLY A 634 -5.37 -21.57 4.82
C GLY A 634 -6.14 -21.23 3.55
N GLN A 635 -6.36 -22.23 2.69
CA GLN A 635 -7.06 -22.05 1.41
C GLN A 635 -8.50 -21.54 1.58
N LEU A 636 -9.19 -21.92 2.66
CA LEU A 636 -10.54 -21.44 2.96
C LEU A 636 -10.48 -20.11 3.72
N THR A 637 -9.69 -20.06 4.79
CA THR A 637 -9.57 -18.89 5.67
C THR A 637 -9.08 -17.65 4.92
N GLU A 638 -8.05 -17.75 4.07
CA GLU A 638 -7.56 -16.62 3.27
C GLU A 638 -8.54 -16.16 2.20
N LYS A 639 -9.20 -17.09 1.50
CA LYS A 639 -10.17 -16.73 0.45
C LYS A 639 -11.39 -16.03 1.04
N VAL A 640 -11.90 -16.50 2.18
CA VAL A 640 -13.01 -15.86 2.88
C VAL A 640 -12.58 -14.53 3.50
N ARG A 641 -11.36 -14.43 4.03
CA ARG A 641 -10.81 -13.17 4.54
C ARG A 641 -10.74 -12.09 3.45
N ARG A 642 -10.29 -12.44 2.25
CA ARG A 642 -10.22 -11.53 1.09
C ARG A 642 -11.59 -11.24 0.47
N HIS A 643 -12.51 -12.20 0.55
CA HIS A 643 -13.88 -12.05 0.04
C HIS A 643 -14.91 -12.50 1.09
N PRO A 644 -15.20 -11.66 2.11
CA PRO A 644 -16.13 -12.00 3.19
C PRO A 644 -17.57 -12.21 2.72
N TYR A 645 -17.92 -11.62 1.58
CA TYR A 645 -19.22 -11.75 0.91
C TYR A 645 -19.11 -12.77 -0.22
N SER A 646 -19.19 -14.04 0.15
CA SER A 646 -18.98 -15.15 -0.77
C SER A 646 -19.91 -16.32 -0.51
N ILE A 647 -20.05 -17.17 -1.52
CA ILE A 647 -20.65 -18.49 -1.38
C ILE A 647 -19.51 -19.50 -1.22
N VAL A 648 -19.43 -20.13 -0.06
CA VAL A 648 -18.51 -21.25 0.19
C VAL A 648 -19.20 -22.52 -0.27
N LEU A 649 -18.78 -23.05 -1.41
CA LEU A 649 -19.30 -24.28 -2.01
C LEU A 649 -18.38 -25.46 -1.69
N LEU A 650 -18.84 -26.36 -0.84
CA LEU A 650 -18.16 -27.58 -0.44
C LEU A 650 -18.77 -28.76 -1.21
N ASP A 651 -18.09 -29.21 -2.26
CA ASP A 651 -18.58 -30.29 -3.11
C ASP A 651 -18.27 -31.67 -2.49
N GLU A 652 -19.22 -32.60 -2.55
CA GLU A 652 -19.10 -33.99 -2.09
C GLU A 652 -18.71 -34.13 -0.59
N ILE A 653 -19.41 -33.40 0.28
CA ILE A 653 -19.09 -33.32 1.72
C ILE A 653 -19.04 -34.68 2.43
N GLU A 654 -19.72 -35.71 1.92
CA GLU A 654 -19.65 -37.06 2.46
C GLU A 654 -18.27 -37.74 2.35
N LYS A 655 -17.36 -37.19 1.53
CA LYS A 655 -15.99 -37.69 1.35
C LYS A 655 -15.02 -37.09 2.35
N ALA A 656 -15.36 -35.96 2.96
CA ALA A 656 -14.47 -35.25 3.87
C ALA A 656 -14.10 -36.08 5.10
N HIS A 657 -12.91 -35.82 5.65
CA HIS A 657 -12.50 -36.30 6.96
C HIS A 657 -13.37 -35.71 8.08
N SER A 658 -13.52 -36.42 9.21
CA SER A 658 -14.31 -35.98 10.37
C SER A 658 -13.93 -34.59 10.90
N ASP A 659 -12.65 -34.25 10.82
CA ASP A 659 -12.11 -32.97 11.32
C ASP A 659 -12.61 -31.76 10.52
N VAL A 660 -12.99 -31.94 9.25
CA VAL A 660 -13.64 -30.90 8.45
C VAL A 660 -14.99 -30.52 9.05
N PHE A 661 -15.76 -31.50 9.55
CA PHE A 661 -17.07 -31.23 10.15
C PHE A 661 -16.94 -30.47 11.46
N ASN A 662 -15.92 -30.75 12.28
CA ASN A 662 -15.64 -30.01 13.51
C ASN A 662 -15.35 -28.54 13.22
N MET A 663 -14.55 -28.28 12.18
CA MET A 663 -14.27 -26.92 11.69
C MET A 663 -15.56 -26.23 11.22
N LEU A 664 -16.40 -26.93 10.45
CA LEU A 664 -17.67 -26.37 9.97
C LEU A 664 -18.67 -26.11 11.09
N LEU A 665 -18.71 -26.93 12.14
CA LEU A 665 -19.55 -26.68 13.32
C LEU A 665 -19.22 -25.30 13.92
N GLN A 666 -17.94 -25.00 14.13
CA GLN A 666 -17.51 -23.68 14.62
C GLN A 666 -17.99 -22.54 13.71
N VAL A 667 -17.85 -22.69 12.40
CA VAL A 667 -18.30 -21.69 11.43
C VAL A 667 -19.82 -21.50 11.45
N MET A 668 -20.58 -22.58 11.52
CA MET A 668 -22.06 -22.51 11.59
C MET A 668 -22.55 -21.98 12.94
N ASP A 669 -21.73 -22.14 13.99
CA ASP A 669 -21.99 -21.69 15.35
C ASP A 669 -21.75 -20.21 15.58
N GLU A 670 -20.51 -19.80 15.38
CA GLU A 670 -20.00 -18.49 15.76
C GLU A 670 -19.80 -17.56 14.57
N GLY A 671 -20.02 -18.07 13.34
CA GLY A 671 -19.77 -17.33 12.11
C GLY A 671 -18.31 -16.92 11.97
N ARG A 672 -17.39 -17.63 12.64
CA ARG A 672 -15.97 -17.30 12.71
C ARG A 672 -15.13 -18.56 12.68
N LEU A 673 -13.93 -18.45 12.12
CA LEU A 673 -12.94 -19.51 12.12
C LEU A 673 -11.56 -18.92 12.42
N THR A 674 -10.82 -19.53 13.35
CA THR A 674 -9.45 -19.11 13.65
C THR A 674 -8.48 -19.91 12.79
N ASP A 675 -7.59 -19.22 12.07
CA ASP A 675 -6.54 -19.85 11.29
C ASP A 675 -5.38 -20.39 12.17
N SER A 676 -4.42 -21.08 11.57
CA SER A 676 -3.26 -21.61 12.31
C SER A 676 -2.29 -20.54 12.81
N LEU A 677 -2.40 -19.30 12.31
CA LEU A 677 -1.64 -18.12 12.73
C LEU A 677 -2.33 -17.37 13.88
N GLY A 678 -3.52 -17.81 14.30
CA GLY A 678 -4.31 -17.17 15.36
C GLY A 678 -5.20 -16.02 14.88
N ARG A 679 -5.31 -15.78 13.57
CA ARG A 679 -6.18 -14.76 12.99
C ARG A 679 -7.61 -15.28 12.93
N THR A 680 -8.58 -14.45 13.28
CA THR A 680 -10.00 -14.81 13.22
C THR A 680 -10.59 -14.33 11.91
N VAL A 681 -11.15 -15.25 11.12
CA VAL A 681 -11.82 -14.97 9.84
C VAL A 681 -13.33 -14.94 10.04
N ASP A 682 -14.00 -13.94 9.46
CA ASP A 682 -15.44 -13.73 9.58
C ASP A 682 -16.20 -14.41 8.43
N PHE A 683 -17.15 -15.28 8.79
CA PHE A 683 -18.06 -16.01 7.90
C PHE A 683 -19.52 -15.53 8.00
N LYS A 684 -19.84 -14.52 8.82
CA LYS A 684 -21.21 -14.01 9.02
C LYS A 684 -21.85 -13.56 7.71
N ASN A 685 -21.04 -13.01 6.79
CA ASN A 685 -21.48 -12.54 5.47
C ASN A 685 -21.39 -13.61 4.36
N THR A 686 -21.15 -14.87 4.71
CA THR A 686 -21.04 -15.97 3.75
C THR A 686 -22.31 -16.80 3.67
N ILE A 687 -22.50 -17.47 2.52
CA ILE A 687 -23.47 -18.56 2.38
C ILE A 687 -22.69 -19.85 2.20
N ILE A 688 -22.95 -20.82 3.08
CA ILE A 688 -22.28 -22.12 3.05
C ILE A 688 -23.20 -23.11 2.37
N ILE A 689 -22.77 -23.64 1.23
CA ILE A 689 -23.49 -24.66 0.45
C ILE A 689 -22.64 -25.90 0.42
N MET A 690 -23.19 -27.00 0.91
CA MET A 690 -22.57 -28.32 0.85
C MET A 690 -23.33 -29.17 -0.14
N THR A 691 -22.65 -29.82 -1.10
CA THR A 691 -23.31 -30.75 -2.02
C THR A 691 -23.04 -32.19 -1.60
N SER A 692 -24.06 -33.04 -1.70
CA SER A 692 -23.91 -34.47 -1.42
C SER A 692 -24.77 -35.32 -2.33
N ASN A 693 -24.27 -36.51 -2.66
CA ASN A 693 -24.97 -37.51 -3.45
C ASN A 693 -25.62 -38.60 -2.59
N ILE A 694 -25.63 -38.45 -1.26
CA ILE A 694 -26.26 -39.39 -0.31
C ILE A 694 -27.76 -39.52 -0.59
N GLY A 695 -28.30 -40.74 -0.41
CA GLY A 695 -29.72 -41.03 -0.57
C GLY A 695 -30.15 -41.34 -2.01
N THR A 696 -29.35 -40.97 -3.01
CA THR A 696 -29.71 -41.08 -4.44
C THR A 696 -29.89 -42.52 -4.93
N ARG A 697 -29.05 -43.45 -4.45
CA ARG A 697 -29.16 -44.88 -4.81
C ARG A 697 -30.37 -45.55 -4.16
N GLN A 698 -30.63 -45.25 -2.89
CA GLN A 698 -31.75 -45.83 -2.14
C GLN A 698 -33.11 -45.36 -2.67
N LEU A 699 -33.18 -44.11 -3.13
CA LEU A 699 -34.33 -43.58 -3.86
C LEU A 699 -34.56 -44.30 -5.21
N LYS A 700 -33.47 -44.67 -5.92
CA LYS A 700 -33.55 -45.38 -7.22
C LYS A 700 -34.04 -46.83 -7.10
N GLU A 701 -33.55 -47.58 -6.12
CA GLU A 701 -33.94 -48.98 -5.91
C GLU A 701 -35.44 -49.11 -5.58
N PHE A 702 -36.01 -48.11 -4.91
CA PHE A 702 -37.43 -48.08 -4.58
C PHE A 702 -38.33 -47.76 -5.78
N GLY A 703 -37.92 -46.82 -6.64
CA GLY A 703 -38.66 -46.47 -7.87
C GLY A 703 -38.78 -47.62 -8.90
N LYS A 704 -38.03 -48.72 -8.72
CA LYS A 704 -38.09 -49.95 -9.54
C LYS A 704 -38.62 -51.17 -8.78
N GLY A 705 -39.18 -50.99 -7.57
CA GLY A 705 -39.77 -52.07 -6.78
C GLY A 705 -41.00 -52.67 -7.44
N ILE A 706 -40.95 -53.96 -7.76
CA ILE A 706 -42.01 -54.74 -8.41
C ILE A 706 -43.24 -54.81 -7.50
N GLY A 707 -44.34 -54.22 -7.99
CA GLY A 707 -45.73 -54.57 -7.67
C GLY A 707 -46.18 -54.40 -6.23
N PHE A 708 -46.85 -53.30 -5.88
CA PHE A 708 -48.09 -53.27 -5.09
C PHE A 708 -48.67 -51.84 -5.15
N THR A 709 -49.85 -51.72 -5.77
CA THR A 709 -50.86 -50.64 -5.66
C THR A 709 -50.39 -49.20 -5.43
N ALA A 710 -50.62 -48.39 -6.47
CA ALA A 710 -50.74 -46.93 -6.38
C ALA A 710 -51.75 -46.53 -5.29
N GLN A 711 -51.25 -46.07 -4.14
CA GLN A 711 -52.01 -45.27 -3.20
C GLN A 711 -51.18 -44.07 -2.73
N THR A 712 -51.68 -42.89 -3.11
CA THR A 712 -51.42 -41.56 -2.54
C THR A 712 -49.97 -41.04 -2.52
N GLY A 713 -49.69 -40.09 -3.41
CA GLY A 713 -48.40 -39.37 -3.50
C GLY A 713 -48.00 -38.52 -2.29
N GLU A 714 -48.78 -38.50 -1.19
CA GLU A 714 -48.35 -37.96 0.12
C GLU A 714 -47.55 -38.99 0.93
N TYR A 715 -47.98 -40.25 0.95
CA TYR A 715 -47.27 -41.34 1.64
C TYR A 715 -45.90 -41.61 1.01
N GLU A 716 -45.78 -41.52 -0.32
CA GLU A 716 -44.50 -41.65 -1.02
C GLU A 716 -43.51 -40.53 -0.65
N LYS A 717 -44.00 -39.30 -0.45
CA LYS A 717 -43.14 -38.15 -0.07
C LYS A 717 -42.66 -38.24 1.37
N GLU A 718 -43.52 -38.63 2.31
CA GLU A 718 -43.13 -38.85 3.69
C GLU A 718 -42.13 -40.01 3.81
N HIS A 719 -42.34 -41.09 3.05
CA HIS A 719 -41.40 -42.19 3.01
C HIS A 719 -40.07 -41.82 2.34
N ALA A 720 -40.06 -41.10 1.22
CA ALA A 720 -38.84 -40.60 0.60
C ALA A 720 -38.01 -39.74 1.57
N ASN A 721 -38.66 -38.83 2.30
CA ASN A 721 -38.00 -38.02 3.34
C ASN A 721 -37.44 -38.89 4.48
N SER A 722 -38.16 -39.94 4.90
CA SER A 722 -37.69 -40.87 5.94
C SER A 722 -36.44 -41.65 5.50
N VAL A 723 -36.38 -42.06 4.23
CA VAL A 723 -35.22 -42.76 3.65
C VAL A 723 -34.02 -41.82 3.57
N ILE A 724 -34.22 -40.58 3.11
CA ILE A 724 -33.17 -39.56 3.06
C ILE A 724 -32.65 -39.28 4.47
N ARG A 725 -33.53 -39.05 5.46
CA ARG A 725 -33.12 -38.82 6.86
C ARG A 725 -32.33 -39.99 7.43
N LYS A 726 -32.75 -41.24 7.15
CA LYS A 726 -32.02 -42.44 7.59
C LYS A 726 -30.65 -42.55 6.93
N ALA A 727 -30.53 -42.20 5.66
CA ALA A 727 -29.26 -42.17 4.94
C ALA A 727 -28.33 -41.07 5.48
N LEU A 728 -28.87 -39.87 5.76
CA LEU A 728 -28.12 -38.76 6.35
C LEU A 728 -27.60 -39.10 7.75
N ASN A 729 -28.45 -39.64 8.63
CA ASN A 729 -28.05 -40.03 9.99
C ASN A 729 -26.99 -41.14 10.02
N LYS A 730 -26.83 -41.89 8.92
CA LYS A 730 -25.77 -42.89 8.78
C LYS A 730 -24.42 -42.26 8.40
N SER A 731 -24.46 -41.18 7.63
CA SER A 731 -23.26 -40.54 7.08
C SER A 731 -22.79 -39.34 7.89
N PHE A 732 -23.69 -38.64 8.58
CA PHE A 732 -23.39 -37.43 9.36
C PHE A 732 -23.89 -37.57 10.79
N ALA A 733 -23.15 -36.97 11.73
CA ALA A 733 -23.57 -36.88 13.11
C ALA A 733 -24.84 -36.01 13.23
N PRO A 734 -25.77 -36.33 14.16
CA PRO A 734 -26.97 -35.52 14.38
C PRO A 734 -26.68 -34.04 14.69
N GLU A 735 -25.58 -33.78 15.39
CA GLU A 735 -25.11 -32.43 15.72
C GLU A 735 -24.90 -31.56 14.47
N PHE A 736 -24.23 -32.11 13.46
CA PHE A 736 -24.01 -31.44 12.19
C PHE A 736 -25.33 -31.16 11.44
N ILE A 737 -26.24 -32.14 11.40
CA ILE A 737 -27.52 -32.01 10.71
C ILE A 737 -28.38 -30.92 11.37
N ASN A 738 -28.40 -30.86 12.70
CA ASN A 738 -29.18 -29.88 13.45
C ASN A 738 -28.65 -28.45 13.32
N ARG A 739 -27.43 -28.27 12.78
CA ARG A 739 -26.81 -26.96 12.58
C ARG A 739 -27.03 -26.36 11.20
N LEU A 740 -27.55 -27.16 10.27
CA LEU A 740 -27.99 -26.71 8.95
C LEU A 740 -29.27 -25.90 9.09
N ASP A 741 -29.36 -24.77 8.38
CA ASP A 741 -30.61 -24.00 8.33
C ASP A 741 -31.69 -24.75 7.54
N GLU A 742 -31.32 -25.32 6.39
CA GLU A 742 -32.22 -26.09 5.53
C GLU A 742 -31.48 -27.20 4.77
N ILE A 743 -32.17 -28.33 4.58
CA ILE A 743 -31.72 -29.40 3.68
C ILE A 743 -32.52 -29.29 2.38
N VAL A 744 -31.82 -29.00 1.28
CA VAL A 744 -32.41 -28.71 -0.03
C VAL A 744 -32.30 -29.95 -0.91
N THR A 745 -33.44 -30.56 -1.23
CA THR A 745 -33.52 -31.74 -2.10
C THR A 745 -33.71 -31.35 -3.55
N PHE A 746 -32.93 -31.95 -4.45
CA PHE A 746 -33.01 -31.79 -5.90
C PHE A 746 -33.59 -33.05 -6.53
N ASP A 747 -34.61 -32.83 -7.35
CA ASP A 747 -35.34 -33.88 -8.04
C ASP A 747 -34.61 -34.31 -9.32
N GLN A 748 -34.96 -35.48 -9.86
CA GLN A 748 -34.46 -35.89 -11.17
C GLN A 748 -35.11 -35.02 -12.27
N LEU A 749 -34.35 -34.74 -13.31
CA LEU A 749 -34.83 -33.94 -14.44
C LEU A 749 -35.79 -34.77 -15.29
N ASP A 750 -36.96 -34.22 -15.57
CA ASP A 750 -37.89 -34.77 -16.55
C ASP A 750 -37.54 -34.29 -17.97
N ILE A 751 -38.13 -34.95 -18.99
CA ILE A 751 -37.87 -34.64 -20.40
C ILE A 751 -38.23 -33.18 -20.73
N ALA A 752 -39.33 -32.67 -20.17
CA ALA A 752 -39.72 -31.28 -20.36
C ALA A 752 -38.71 -30.27 -19.77
N SER A 753 -38.09 -30.59 -18.63
CA SER A 753 -36.98 -29.78 -18.10
C SER A 753 -35.74 -29.86 -18.98
N LEU A 754 -35.42 -31.04 -19.53
CA LEU A 754 -34.27 -31.21 -20.42
C LEU A 754 -34.40 -30.38 -21.71
N GLU A 755 -35.60 -30.32 -22.30
CA GLU A 755 -35.88 -29.47 -23.47
C GLU A 755 -35.66 -27.98 -23.20
N LYS A 756 -35.98 -27.51 -22.00
CA LYS A 756 -35.71 -26.12 -21.59
C LYS A 756 -34.23 -25.89 -21.25
N ILE A 757 -33.54 -26.90 -20.71
CA ILE A 757 -32.10 -26.81 -20.40
C ILE A 757 -31.29 -26.74 -21.69
N ILE A 758 -31.64 -27.53 -22.70
CA ILE A 758 -30.94 -27.49 -23.99
C ILE A 758 -31.12 -26.14 -24.69
N ASP A 759 -32.27 -25.48 -24.54
CA ASP A 759 -32.46 -24.09 -25.01
C ASP A 759 -31.45 -23.11 -24.41
N ILE A 760 -31.21 -23.22 -23.09
CA ILE A 760 -30.27 -22.36 -22.38
C ILE A 760 -28.83 -22.62 -22.86
N GLU A 761 -28.45 -23.89 -23.05
CA GLU A 761 -27.10 -24.26 -23.52
C GLU A 761 -26.87 -23.88 -24.99
N LEU A 762 -27.90 -24.01 -25.85
CA LEU A 762 -27.82 -23.63 -27.26
C LEU A 762 -27.72 -22.12 -27.47
N ALA A 763 -28.18 -21.29 -26.52
CA ALA A 763 -28.08 -19.83 -26.62
C ALA A 763 -26.64 -19.34 -26.89
N GLY A 764 -25.63 -20.02 -26.33
CA GLY A 764 -24.22 -19.72 -26.60
C GLY A 764 -23.78 -20.13 -28.01
N LEU A 765 -24.31 -21.25 -28.52
CA LEU A 765 -24.05 -21.71 -29.88
C LEU A 765 -24.67 -20.77 -30.93
N TYR A 766 -25.94 -20.37 -30.74
CA TYR A 766 -26.62 -19.41 -31.61
C TYR A 766 -25.80 -18.12 -31.76
N LYS A 767 -25.35 -17.53 -30.65
CA LYS A 767 -24.52 -16.31 -30.68
C LYS A 767 -23.19 -16.47 -31.43
N ARG A 768 -22.54 -17.64 -31.30
CA ARG A 768 -21.28 -17.89 -32.01
C ARG A 768 -21.50 -18.03 -33.51
N ILE A 769 -22.58 -18.72 -33.92
CA ILE A 769 -22.94 -18.89 -35.33
C ILE A 769 -23.37 -17.55 -35.95
N GLU A 770 -24.16 -16.75 -35.23
CA GLU A 770 -24.49 -15.37 -35.65
C GLU A 770 -23.24 -14.49 -35.77
N GLY A 771 -22.28 -14.63 -34.85
CA GLY A 771 -21.00 -13.92 -34.92
C GLY A 771 -20.14 -14.32 -36.13
N CYS A 772 -20.30 -15.55 -36.62
CA CYS A 772 -19.71 -16.01 -37.88
C CYS A 772 -20.51 -15.55 -39.12
N GLY A 773 -21.66 -14.91 -38.93
CA GLY A 773 -22.50 -14.38 -40.01
C GLY A 773 -23.51 -15.35 -40.58
N TYR A 774 -23.87 -16.43 -39.87
CA TYR A 774 -24.90 -17.39 -40.29
C TYR A 774 -26.08 -17.40 -39.30
N HIS A 775 -27.24 -17.88 -39.73
CA HIS A 775 -28.36 -18.18 -38.85
C HIS A 775 -28.47 -19.69 -38.61
N LEU A 776 -28.86 -20.11 -37.40
CA LEU A 776 -29.10 -21.52 -37.10
C LEU A 776 -30.59 -21.72 -36.84
N LEU A 777 -31.22 -22.65 -37.55
CA LEU A 777 -32.59 -23.09 -37.32
C LEU A 777 -32.59 -24.56 -36.90
N LEU A 778 -33.07 -24.85 -35.70
CA LEU A 778 -33.09 -26.20 -35.13
C LEU A 778 -34.53 -26.66 -34.90
N ASP A 779 -34.92 -27.74 -35.57
CA ASP A 779 -36.26 -28.32 -35.40
C ASP A 779 -36.46 -28.89 -33.99
N GLN A 780 -37.71 -28.87 -33.53
CA GLN A 780 -38.06 -29.32 -32.18
C GLN A 780 -37.75 -30.82 -31.96
N GLU A 781 -37.91 -31.64 -33.01
CA GLU A 781 -37.59 -33.07 -32.96
C GLU A 781 -36.08 -33.32 -32.89
N ALA A 782 -35.28 -32.57 -33.66
CA ALA A 782 -33.82 -32.63 -33.61
C ALA A 782 -33.30 -32.19 -32.22
N LYS A 783 -33.86 -31.12 -31.66
CA LYS A 783 -33.56 -30.69 -30.29
C LYS A 783 -33.85 -31.80 -29.28
N ARG A 784 -35.02 -32.43 -29.37
CA ARG A 784 -35.41 -33.51 -28.44
C ARG A 784 -34.47 -34.71 -28.55
N PHE A 785 -34.06 -35.09 -29.75
CA PHE A 785 -33.09 -36.15 -29.97
C PHE A 785 -31.75 -35.86 -29.27
N VAL A 786 -31.20 -34.65 -29.42
CA VAL A 786 -29.95 -34.25 -28.77
C VAL A 786 -30.13 -34.22 -27.24
N ALA A 787 -31.29 -33.77 -26.74
CA ALA A 787 -31.60 -33.80 -25.31
C ALA A 787 -31.66 -35.23 -24.74
N GLU A 788 -32.29 -36.17 -25.46
CA GLU A 788 -32.41 -37.57 -25.06
C GLU A 788 -31.05 -38.29 -25.07
N LYS A 789 -30.21 -38.04 -26.08
CA LYS A 789 -28.84 -38.58 -26.14
C LYS A 789 -27.90 -37.95 -25.10
N GLY A 790 -28.19 -36.71 -24.70
CA GLY A 790 -27.46 -35.97 -23.67
C GLY A 790 -27.89 -36.26 -22.24
N TYR A 791 -28.92 -37.08 -22.02
CA TYR A 791 -29.46 -37.39 -20.70
C TYR A 791 -29.08 -38.78 -20.21
N ASP A 792 -28.55 -38.84 -18.98
CA ASP A 792 -28.29 -40.09 -18.29
C ASP A 792 -28.87 -40.02 -16.87
N VAL A 793 -29.63 -41.03 -16.45
CA VAL A 793 -30.27 -41.08 -15.13
C VAL A 793 -29.24 -41.06 -13.97
N GLN A 794 -28.00 -41.49 -14.21
CA GLN A 794 -26.89 -41.45 -13.26
C GLN A 794 -26.14 -40.11 -13.28
N PHE A 795 -25.95 -39.50 -14.45
CA PHE A 795 -25.12 -38.29 -14.62
C PHE A 795 -25.92 -37.00 -14.88
N GLY A 796 -27.24 -37.06 -14.90
CA GLY A 796 -28.14 -35.95 -15.18
C GLY A 796 -27.91 -35.35 -16.57
N ALA A 797 -27.99 -34.02 -16.66
CA ALA A 797 -27.74 -33.28 -17.89
C ALA A 797 -26.24 -33.02 -18.16
N ARG A 798 -25.31 -33.61 -17.40
CA ARG A 798 -23.86 -33.38 -17.57
C ARG A 798 -23.33 -33.78 -18.96
N PRO A 799 -23.80 -34.88 -19.59
CA PRO A 799 -23.39 -35.24 -20.96
C PRO A 799 -23.97 -34.33 -22.05
N LEU A 800 -24.92 -33.45 -21.73
CA LEU A 800 -25.64 -32.63 -22.72
C LEU A 800 -24.72 -31.77 -23.57
N LYS A 801 -23.71 -31.12 -22.97
CA LYS A 801 -22.70 -30.34 -23.72
C LYS A 801 -21.95 -31.18 -24.74
N ARG A 802 -21.58 -32.39 -24.34
CA ARG A 802 -20.90 -33.34 -25.24
C ARG A 802 -21.84 -33.83 -26.34
N SER A 803 -23.12 -34.00 -26.04
CA SER A 803 -24.13 -34.36 -27.03
C SER A 803 -24.33 -33.24 -28.06
N ILE A 804 -24.42 -31.98 -27.62
CA ILE A 804 -24.46 -30.80 -28.49
C ILE A 804 -23.20 -30.74 -29.36
N GLN A 805 -22.01 -30.94 -28.78
CA GLN A 805 -20.77 -30.94 -29.53
C GLN A 805 -20.77 -32.01 -30.62
N ASN A 806 -20.99 -33.28 -30.24
CA ASN A 806 -20.90 -34.42 -31.14
C ASN A 806 -21.99 -34.46 -32.23
N HIS A 807 -23.21 -34.02 -31.92
CA HIS A 807 -24.36 -34.15 -32.82
C HIS A 807 -24.75 -32.85 -33.52
N LEU A 808 -24.30 -31.69 -33.03
CA LEU A 808 -24.58 -30.38 -33.64
C LEU A 808 -23.28 -29.68 -34.06
N GLU A 809 -22.37 -29.39 -33.14
CA GLU A 809 -21.19 -28.56 -33.48
C GLU A 809 -20.27 -29.22 -34.53
N ASP A 810 -19.98 -30.51 -34.36
CA ASP A 810 -19.12 -31.25 -35.30
C ASP A 810 -19.74 -31.32 -36.70
N GLY A 811 -21.05 -31.59 -36.78
CA GLY A 811 -21.78 -31.63 -38.05
C GLY A 811 -21.91 -30.26 -38.71
N LEU A 812 -22.13 -29.19 -37.93
CA LEU A 812 -22.19 -27.82 -38.44
C LEU A 812 -20.82 -27.36 -38.96
N ALA A 813 -19.73 -27.74 -38.28
CA ALA A 813 -18.39 -27.45 -38.72
C ALA A 813 -18.06 -28.14 -40.05
N GLU A 814 -18.40 -29.42 -40.20
CA GLU A 814 -18.24 -30.14 -41.47
C GLU A 814 -19.08 -29.51 -42.59
N LEU A 815 -20.32 -29.11 -42.31
CA LEU A 815 -21.19 -28.45 -43.29
C LEU A 815 -20.60 -27.12 -43.78
N ILE A 816 -20.12 -26.27 -42.85
CA ILE A 816 -19.54 -24.97 -43.19
C ILE A 816 -18.26 -25.14 -44.04
N ILE A 817 -17.44 -26.15 -43.74
CA ILE A 817 -16.20 -26.43 -44.48
C ILE A 817 -16.49 -26.98 -45.88
N ASN A 818 -17.49 -27.87 -46.02
CA ASN A 818 -17.76 -28.56 -47.27
C ASN A 818 -18.63 -27.75 -48.24
N GLU A 819 -19.61 -27.00 -47.74
CA GLU A 819 -20.58 -26.28 -48.59
C GLU A 819 -20.28 -24.78 -48.77
N GLU A 820 -19.29 -24.23 -48.04
CA GLU A 820 -18.87 -22.82 -48.09
C GLU A 820 -20.06 -21.82 -48.16
N PRO A 821 -20.94 -21.81 -47.13
CA PRO A 821 -22.13 -20.96 -47.11
C PRO A 821 -21.77 -19.47 -47.15
N GLN A 822 -22.65 -18.64 -47.72
CA GLN A 822 -22.49 -17.19 -47.76
C GLN A 822 -22.97 -16.55 -46.45
N THR A 823 -22.43 -15.37 -46.15
CA THR A 823 -22.86 -14.56 -45.00
C THR A 823 -24.34 -14.21 -45.14
N GLY A 824 -25.16 -14.62 -44.17
CA GLY A 824 -26.61 -14.49 -44.16
C GLY A 824 -27.37 -15.81 -44.34
N ASP A 825 -26.70 -16.87 -44.80
CA ASP A 825 -27.34 -18.18 -45.01
C ASP A 825 -27.82 -18.80 -43.69
N THR A 826 -28.89 -19.61 -43.78
CA THR A 826 -29.47 -20.31 -42.65
C THR A 826 -29.04 -21.77 -42.65
N LEU A 827 -28.38 -22.21 -41.60
CA LEU A 827 -28.06 -23.61 -41.33
C LEU A 827 -29.30 -24.26 -40.70
N HIS A 828 -30.02 -25.07 -41.48
CA HIS A 828 -31.19 -25.79 -41.01
C HIS A 828 -30.81 -27.19 -40.54
N VAL A 829 -31.18 -27.52 -39.31
CA VAL A 829 -30.88 -28.78 -38.65
C VAL A 829 -32.20 -29.48 -38.29
N TYR A 830 -32.42 -30.66 -38.88
CA TYR A 830 -33.66 -31.43 -38.76
C TYR A 830 -33.39 -32.92 -38.53
N MET A 831 -34.41 -33.65 -38.09
CA MET A 831 -34.28 -35.08 -37.80
C MET A 831 -34.21 -35.91 -39.09
N ASN A 832 -33.32 -36.89 -39.16
CA ASN A 832 -33.24 -37.75 -40.33
C ASN A 832 -34.50 -38.64 -40.48
N ALA A 833 -34.76 -39.13 -41.70
CA ALA A 833 -35.98 -39.90 -42.00
C ALA A 833 -36.08 -41.25 -41.25
N GLN A 834 -34.98 -41.72 -40.66
CA GLN A 834 -34.89 -42.98 -39.91
C GLN A 834 -35.03 -42.79 -38.39
N GLY A 835 -35.01 -41.55 -37.90
CA GLY A 835 -35.14 -41.21 -36.48
C GLY A 835 -33.93 -41.57 -35.61
N ASP A 836 -32.78 -41.89 -36.22
CA ASP A 836 -31.56 -42.32 -35.53
C ASP A 836 -30.42 -41.28 -35.54
N GLY A 837 -30.60 -40.15 -36.23
CA GLY A 837 -29.61 -39.09 -36.32
C GLY A 837 -30.19 -37.74 -36.78
N VAL A 838 -29.32 -36.73 -36.84
CA VAL A 838 -29.66 -35.37 -37.25
C VAL A 838 -28.99 -35.10 -38.60
N GLU A 839 -29.73 -34.49 -39.53
CA GLU A 839 -29.20 -34.01 -40.82
C GLU A 839 -29.18 -32.47 -40.84
N MET A 840 -28.27 -31.92 -41.64
CA MET A 840 -28.05 -30.48 -41.71
C MET A 840 -27.97 -30.04 -43.17
N LYS A 841 -28.54 -28.87 -43.48
CA LYS A 841 -28.59 -28.27 -44.81
C LYS A 841 -28.33 -26.77 -44.74
N VAL A 842 -27.70 -26.22 -45.77
CA VAL A 842 -27.64 -24.77 -45.97
C VAL A 842 -28.88 -24.33 -46.77
N GLU A 843 -29.74 -23.53 -46.13
CA GLU A 843 -30.77 -22.76 -46.81
C GLU A 843 -30.18 -21.40 -47.20
N LYS A 844 -29.93 -21.25 -48.50
CA LYS A 844 -29.45 -20.00 -49.09
C LYS A 844 -30.56 -18.96 -49.07
N VAL A 845 -30.19 -17.72 -48.77
CA VAL A 845 -31.12 -16.55 -48.79
C VAL A 845 -31.64 -16.27 -50.21
#